data_AF-U2SDJ9-F1
#
_entry.id   AF-U2SDJ9-F1
#
_cell.length_a   1.000
_cell.length_b   1.000
_cell.length_c   1.000
_cell.angle_alpha   90.00
_cell.angle_beta   90.00
_cell.angle_gamma   90.00
#
_symmetry.space_group_name_H-M   'P 1'
#
loop_
_entity.id
_entity.type
_entity.pdbx_description
1 polymer ?
#
loop_
_entity_poly.entity_id
_entity_poly.type
_entity_poly.pdbx_seq_one_letter_code
_entity_poly.pdbx_strand_id
1 'polypeptide(L)'
;TRHSAGPDSVRELAGGPCLVGRCPGRLSAEPAGPGNFYRRMYTGGRMERVVAKEHTSLVEASLRRQYESGFKNGSADPGAPNVLVATPTLEMGIDIGDLSAVFLASLPRSVASYVQRVGRAGRANGNALDVALVTGRGEHLPRLNDPASLINGAVRPPATYLNAVEIVRRQFIAALADARARETGTSPSRADETMTLAPGGLLADIVERAEADPDRLVDRFAAGFDGILDDGLVDELRAWARPDGGPATSGLARYVERAVDRWDAELDDLDRRRADIDEALPHLHALAAGASEGGDEQSAVREAEAARRYLGRQLAERRQAYWIQPLELHGLLPNYTLIDDQVELDVQISWFDEDAHEVRNEPYTYTRGSARALREFAPGATFYVDGRRIQVDSVDLGNQGQHLRTWALCPECGYREDVTGGRAQPARCPRCAGTGIADIGQQYQVVELSRASAQVSRDGSRIDDTDEERARAGFTVVPMADIDPRHVTERWYAQDVGLGVAYAQRLDLAWLNLGPRRPGPTRRIGGHRVEAPLFRVCESCGHLDQDPNSNSAREHHPWCRHRNDLDEHARQIVLSRSLTTQGLLMTLPWQTAAGDLYAIPSLRAALRLGMQRAFGGSPDHLGVASVNASAGPGRPVADGLLIHDLVPGGTGYLADVARPDKLWQILTQAYLAVRDCPCRDEGRLACHRCLLPFADFQDLDLVSRTSAERSLRELLGGEAETGSQPGWRITDQPPHIDRDDESFLEKRFRRAFTRMVEAAGGVCHEQVTGRGNIITAGFGPLTWRLEPQVNVLDSRPDFVLRGGGPDLVIFTDGFAFHATADANRLADDAAKRQGLREAGTPVLAVTMDDINAFEQPPDERATAEGPFWFDERVMDGAKNLPPFTFGQGTQQAVLDGPFGILRHWMTAPGEAQNDLEAFGSAAPMCLFTRGEPCAVGDDAAMPRVARELLVGAQSQGSFRWADPDAARPPRDPDGVRSQG
;
A
#
# COMPACT_ATOMS: atom_id res chain seq x y z
N THR A 1 18.34 45.63 -26.52
CA THR A 1 18.66 44.20 -26.60
C THR A 1 19.86 44.01 -27.51
N ARG A 2 20.69 42.98 -27.28
CA ARG A 2 21.79 42.62 -28.18
C ARG A 2 21.41 41.32 -28.88
N HIS A 3 21.47 41.30 -30.21
CA HIS A 3 21.19 40.12 -31.03
C HIS A 3 22.48 39.71 -31.74
N SER A 4 22.82 38.43 -31.72
CA SER A 4 23.99 37.90 -32.41
C SER A 4 23.55 37.29 -33.73
N ALA A 5 24.20 37.65 -34.83
CA ALA A 5 23.91 37.10 -36.16
C ALA A 5 25.19 37.04 -37.00
N GLY A 6 25.15 36.29 -38.11
CA GLY A 6 26.27 36.25 -39.06
C GLY A 6 26.53 37.62 -39.72
N PRO A 7 27.71 37.83 -40.34
CA PRO A 7 28.09 39.12 -40.93
C PRO A 7 27.08 39.66 -41.95
N ASP A 8 26.43 38.78 -42.72
CA ASP A 8 25.45 39.14 -43.73
C ASP A 8 24.14 39.59 -43.08
N SER A 9 23.62 38.82 -42.12
CA SER A 9 22.44 39.18 -41.35
C SER A 9 22.64 40.45 -40.51
N VAL A 10 23.84 40.69 -39.97
CA VAL A 10 24.17 41.95 -39.27
C VAL A 10 24.11 43.13 -40.24
N ARG A 11 24.60 42.97 -41.48
CA ARG A 11 24.48 44.00 -42.51
C ARG A 11 23.02 44.25 -42.91
N GLU A 12 22.23 43.20 -43.08
CA GLU A 12 20.82 43.30 -43.47
C GLU A 12 19.94 43.93 -42.39
N LEU A 13 20.23 43.66 -41.11
CA LEU A 13 19.43 44.15 -39.98
C LEU A 13 19.91 45.51 -39.44
N ALA A 14 21.07 46.01 -39.89
CA ALA A 14 21.59 47.30 -39.47
C ALA A 14 20.62 48.44 -39.82
N GLY A 15 20.24 49.25 -38.82
CA GLY A 15 19.29 50.34 -38.98
C GLY A 15 17.82 49.91 -38.98
N GLY A 16 17.51 48.62 -38.92
CA GLY A 16 16.16 48.09 -38.79
C GLY A 16 15.49 48.45 -37.45
N PRO A 17 14.16 48.36 -37.33
CA PRO A 17 13.47 48.61 -36.07
C PRO A 17 13.87 47.58 -35.01
N CYS A 18 13.88 47.99 -33.75
CA CYS A 18 14.10 47.09 -32.63
C CYS A 18 13.05 45.98 -32.62
N LEU A 19 13.49 44.72 -32.50
CA LEU A 19 12.61 43.54 -32.52
C LEU A 19 11.79 43.38 -31.22
N VAL A 20 12.06 44.20 -30.19
CA VAL A 20 11.28 44.21 -28.95
C VAL A 20 10.01 45.04 -29.15
N GLY A 21 8.86 44.42 -28.91
CA GLY A 21 7.56 45.07 -29.05
C GLY A 21 7.49 46.41 -28.30
N ARG A 22 7.02 47.46 -28.98
CA ARG A 22 6.88 48.85 -28.49
C ARG A 22 8.19 49.61 -28.25
N CYS A 23 9.34 49.08 -28.65
CA CYS A 23 10.59 49.83 -28.61
C CYS A 23 10.75 50.71 -29.88
N PRO A 24 10.83 52.05 -29.77
CA PRO A 24 11.01 52.93 -30.93
C PRO A 24 12.46 52.96 -31.45
N GLY A 25 13.36 52.16 -30.86
CA GLY A 25 14.78 52.13 -31.20
C GLY A 25 15.07 51.46 -32.54
N ARG A 26 16.31 51.63 -33.01
CA ARG A 26 16.85 50.96 -34.20
C ARG A 26 18.05 50.09 -33.84
N LEU A 27 18.23 49.00 -34.56
CA LEU A 27 19.39 48.12 -34.43
C LEU A 27 20.63 48.81 -34.97
N SER A 28 21.75 48.73 -34.25
CA SER A 28 23.07 49.15 -34.73
C SER A 28 24.02 47.97 -34.70
N ALA A 29 24.94 47.92 -35.66
CA ALA A 29 25.99 46.92 -35.68
C ALA A 29 27.01 47.25 -34.57
N GLU A 30 27.14 46.36 -33.60
CA GLU A 30 28.17 46.44 -32.57
C GLU A 30 29.16 45.29 -32.80
N PRO A 31 30.47 45.57 -32.94
CA PRO A 31 31.46 44.52 -33.07
C PRO A 31 31.43 43.63 -31.83
N ALA A 32 31.38 42.31 -32.03
CA ALA A 32 31.46 41.36 -30.93
C ALA A 32 32.79 41.57 -30.19
N GLY A 33 32.71 42.03 -28.93
CA GLY A 33 33.88 42.33 -28.13
C GLY A 33 34.85 41.13 -28.04
N PRO A 34 36.17 41.37 -27.95
CA PRO A 34 37.18 40.30 -27.92
C PRO A 34 37.01 39.31 -26.76
N GLY A 35 36.25 39.66 -25.73
CA GLY A 35 35.89 38.78 -24.61
C GLY A 35 34.59 37.97 -24.79
N ASN A 36 33.94 38.00 -25.95
CA ASN A 36 32.69 37.25 -26.17
C ASN A 36 32.91 35.74 -25.94
N PHE A 37 32.24 35.20 -24.92
CA PHE A 37 32.36 33.81 -24.49
C PHE A 37 32.08 32.82 -25.63
N TYR A 38 30.93 32.95 -26.30
CA TYR A 38 30.52 32.06 -27.39
C TYR A 38 31.48 32.11 -28.57
N ARG A 39 31.98 33.31 -28.94
CA ARG A 39 33.00 33.44 -30.00
C ARG A 39 34.27 32.69 -29.63
N ARG A 40 34.81 32.88 -28.41
CA ARG A 40 36.01 32.15 -27.94
C ARG A 40 35.77 30.65 -27.86
N MET A 41 34.57 30.22 -27.46
CA MET A 41 34.18 28.81 -27.40
C MET A 41 34.17 28.18 -28.80
N TYR A 42 33.49 28.79 -29.77
CA TYR A 42 33.41 28.27 -31.15
C TYR A 42 34.74 28.40 -31.92
N THR A 43 35.53 29.46 -31.72
CA THR A 43 36.83 29.63 -32.40
C THR A 43 37.98 28.91 -31.69
N GLY A 44 37.80 28.51 -30.43
CA GLY A 44 38.82 27.86 -29.60
C GLY A 44 39.07 26.39 -29.93
N GLY A 45 38.30 25.81 -30.87
CA GLY A 45 38.57 24.51 -31.49
C GLY A 45 38.35 23.27 -30.61
N ARG A 46 37.96 23.42 -29.33
CA ARG A 46 37.63 22.30 -28.44
C ARG A 46 36.13 22.02 -28.42
N MET A 47 35.60 21.57 -29.55
CA MET A 47 34.25 21.00 -29.60
C MET A 47 34.35 19.50 -29.36
N GLU A 48 34.09 19.09 -28.12
CA GLU A 48 33.97 17.67 -27.75
C GLU A 48 32.51 17.24 -27.94
N ARG A 49 32.30 16.10 -28.60
CA ARG A 49 30.96 15.51 -28.72
C ARG A 49 30.56 14.91 -27.38
N VAL A 50 29.35 15.18 -26.89
CA VAL A 50 28.82 14.48 -25.71
C VAL A 50 28.32 13.09 -26.16
N VAL A 51 28.96 12.04 -25.65
CA VAL A 51 28.60 10.65 -25.86
C VAL A 51 28.24 10.07 -24.49
N ALA A 52 26.95 10.10 -24.18
CA ALA A 52 26.41 9.57 -22.93
C ALA A 52 26.03 8.09 -23.07
N LYS A 53 26.43 7.26 -22.11
CA LYS A 53 26.06 5.84 -22.02
C LYS A 53 25.53 5.49 -20.63
N GLU A 54 24.55 4.59 -20.60
CA GLU A 54 24.00 4.04 -19.36
C GLU A 54 24.97 3.03 -18.74
N HIS A 55 25.09 3.05 -17.41
CA HIS A 55 25.83 2.05 -16.65
C HIS A 55 25.00 1.56 -15.45
N THR A 56 24.22 0.49 -15.65
CA THR A 56 23.37 -0.11 -14.61
C THR A 56 23.48 -1.62 -14.61
N SER A 57 23.00 -2.28 -13.55
CA SER A 57 23.00 -3.75 -13.49
C SER A 57 22.13 -4.40 -14.58
N LEU A 58 21.27 -3.63 -15.25
CA LEU A 58 20.43 -4.08 -16.36
C LEU A 58 21.17 -4.13 -17.70
N VAL A 59 22.31 -3.43 -17.82
CA VAL A 59 23.14 -3.45 -19.02
C VAL A 59 24.06 -4.67 -18.99
N GLU A 60 24.16 -5.36 -20.13
CA GLU A 60 24.96 -6.57 -20.28
C GLU A 60 26.42 -6.35 -19.82
N ALA A 61 27.00 -7.34 -19.14
CA ALA A 61 28.34 -7.21 -18.55
C ALA A 61 29.44 -6.93 -19.59
N SER A 62 29.34 -7.52 -20.79
CA SER A 62 30.29 -7.28 -21.88
C SER A 62 30.28 -5.82 -22.33
N LEU A 63 29.08 -5.27 -22.55
CA LEU A 63 28.85 -3.89 -22.96
C LEU A 63 29.25 -2.89 -21.87
N ARG A 64 28.98 -3.19 -20.60
CA ARG A 64 29.47 -2.38 -19.46
C ARG A 64 31.00 -2.28 -19.45
N ARG A 65 31.71 -3.39 -19.58
CA ARG A 65 33.19 -3.39 -19.65
C ARG A 65 33.71 -2.59 -20.85
N GLN A 66 33.01 -2.65 -21.99
CA GLN A 66 33.33 -1.83 -23.15
C GLN A 66 33.16 -0.33 -22.84
N TYR A 67 32.07 0.06 -22.18
CA TYR A 67 31.82 1.45 -21.78
C TYR A 67 32.83 1.93 -20.74
N GLU A 68 33.16 1.10 -19.74
CA GLU A 68 34.20 1.39 -18.74
C GLU A 68 35.57 1.62 -19.41
N SER A 69 35.96 0.71 -20.31
CA SER A 69 37.24 0.78 -21.02
C SER A 69 37.32 1.98 -21.97
N GLY A 70 36.22 2.23 -22.70
CA GLY A 70 36.10 3.38 -23.60
C GLY A 70 36.10 4.70 -22.84
N PHE A 71 35.41 4.77 -21.71
CA PHE A 71 35.41 5.96 -20.86
C PHE A 71 36.79 6.24 -20.26
N LYS A 72 37.50 5.20 -19.82
CA LYS A 72 38.82 5.33 -19.21
C LYS A 72 39.91 5.73 -20.21
N ASN A 73 39.90 5.15 -21.41
CA ASN A 73 41.00 5.26 -22.39
C ASN A 73 40.65 6.07 -23.65
N GLY A 74 39.41 6.53 -23.78
CA GLY A 74 38.84 7.06 -25.02
C GLY A 74 39.15 8.52 -25.33
N SER A 75 40.10 9.16 -24.65
CA SER A 75 40.41 10.59 -24.88
C SER A 75 40.87 10.91 -26.31
N ALA A 76 41.25 9.90 -27.10
CA ALA A 76 41.66 10.03 -28.50
C ALA A 76 40.57 9.58 -29.50
N ASP A 77 39.46 9.01 -29.04
CA ASP A 77 38.36 8.54 -29.87
C ASP A 77 37.11 9.42 -29.66
N PRO A 78 36.73 10.26 -30.64
CA PRO A 78 35.53 11.11 -30.56
C PRO A 78 34.21 10.33 -30.39
N GLY A 79 34.21 9.01 -30.65
CA GLY A 79 33.08 8.12 -30.45
C GLY A 79 33.05 7.45 -29.08
N ALA A 80 34.10 7.58 -28.27
CA ALA A 80 34.16 6.98 -26.94
C ALA A 80 33.22 7.68 -25.95
N PRO A 81 32.63 6.93 -24.99
CA PRO A 81 31.80 7.53 -23.95
C PRO A 81 32.59 8.55 -23.12
N ASN A 82 32.06 9.75 -22.96
CA ASN A 82 32.62 10.78 -22.06
C ASN A 82 31.63 11.24 -20.99
N VAL A 83 30.44 10.63 -20.96
CA VAL A 83 29.46 10.73 -19.88
C VAL A 83 28.91 9.34 -19.58
N LEU A 84 28.99 8.91 -18.31
CA LEU A 84 28.34 7.68 -17.83
C LEU A 84 27.19 8.05 -16.90
N VAL A 85 25.98 7.61 -17.24
CA VAL A 85 24.79 7.74 -16.40
C VAL A 85 24.63 6.45 -15.61
N ALA A 86 24.98 6.48 -14.32
CA ALA A 86 25.10 5.28 -13.52
C ALA A 86 24.11 5.17 -12.35
N THR A 87 23.79 3.94 -11.99
CA THR A 87 23.15 3.58 -10.71
C THR A 87 24.23 3.31 -9.65
N PRO A 88 23.93 2.78 -8.43
CA PRO A 88 24.98 2.45 -7.45
C PRO A 88 26.06 1.47 -7.94
N THR A 89 25.97 0.93 -9.16
CA THR A 89 27.01 0.09 -9.77
C THR A 89 28.39 0.74 -9.82
N LEU A 90 28.47 2.08 -9.98
CA LEU A 90 29.75 2.82 -9.95
C LEU A 90 30.06 3.41 -8.56
N GLU A 91 29.21 3.15 -7.56
CA GLU A 91 29.50 3.42 -6.15
C GLU A 91 30.57 2.45 -5.63
N MET A 92 30.56 1.21 -6.14
CA MET A 92 31.57 0.16 -5.88
C MET A 92 32.92 0.50 -6.51
N GLY A 93 34.02 0.05 -5.89
CA GLY A 93 35.45 0.35 -6.17
C GLY A 93 36.01 0.19 -7.59
N ILE A 94 35.18 0.11 -8.63
CA ILE A 94 35.57 -0.05 -10.03
C ILE A 94 36.43 1.13 -10.48
N ASP A 95 37.54 0.80 -11.15
CA ASP A 95 38.50 1.77 -11.67
C ASP A 95 38.14 2.24 -13.08
N ILE A 96 37.34 3.31 -13.14
CA ILE A 96 36.93 4.02 -14.36
C ILE A 96 37.85 5.20 -14.70
N GLY A 97 39.04 5.29 -14.08
CA GLY A 97 39.93 6.44 -14.21
C GLY A 97 39.57 7.61 -13.27
N ASP A 98 40.16 8.78 -13.53
CA ASP A 98 39.94 10.00 -12.76
C ASP A 98 38.80 10.82 -13.35
N LEU A 99 37.75 11.09 -12.56
CA LEU A 99 36.64 11.92 -13.00
C LEU A 99 36.92 13.40 -12.69
N SER A 100 36.66 14.26 -13.66
CA SER A 100 36.70 15.73 -13.46
C SER A 100 35.42 16.27 -12.83
N ALA A 101 34.30 15.55 -12.99
CA ALA A 101 33.00 15.98 -12.49
C ALA A 101 32.07 14.80 -12.18
N VAL A 102 31.23 14.94 -11.15
CA VAL A 102 30.14 14.01 -10.82
C VAL A 102 28.84 14.80 -10.77
N PHE A 103 27.82 14.30 -11.50
CA PHE A 103 26.48 14.84 -11.47
C PHE A 103 25.55 13.85 -10.75
N LEU A 104 25.02 14.24 -9.61
CA LEU A 104 24.03 13.48 -8.86
C LEU A 104 22.63 13.95 -9.29
N ALA A 105 21.92 13.13 -10.07
CA ALA A 105 20.55 13.44 -10.51
C ALA A 105 19.52 13.51 -9.37
N SER A 106 19.87 12.95 -8.21
CA SER A 106 19.16 13.08 -6.93
C SER A 106 20.16 12.89 -5.79
N LEU A 107 19.86 13.40 -4.60
CA LEU A 107 20.72 13.21 -3.44
C LEU A 107 20.70 11.74 -2.98
N PRO A 108 21.86 11.10 -2.76
CA PRO A 108 21.89 9.75 -2.19
C PRO A 108 21.21 9.70 -0.82
N ARG A 109 20.61 8.56 -0.48
CA ARG A 109 19.89 8.37 0.80
C ARG A 109 20.85 8.29 2.00
N SER A 110 22.08 7.84 1.82
CA SER A 110 23.07 7.74 2.91
C SER A 110 24.25 8.67 2.67
N VAL A 111 24.90 9.07 3.76
CA VAL A 111 26.19 9.79 3.74
C VAL A 111 27.26 8.94 3.05
N ALA A 112 27.31 7.65 3.37
CA ALA A 112 28.25 6.70 2.77
C ALA A 112 28.15 6.72 1.24
N SER A 113 26.93 6.63 0.69
CA SER A 113 26.70 6.66 -0.75
C SER A 113 27.02 8.01 -1.37
N TYR A 114 26.78 9.11 -0.66
CA TYR A 114 27.22 10.43 -1.12
C TYR A 114 28.74 10.48 -1.25
N VAL A 115 29.47 10.18 -0.17
CA VAL A 115 30.95 10.20 -0.13
C VAL A 115 31.55 9.26 -1.17
N GLN A 116 31.01 8.04 -1.30
CA GLN A 116 31.50 7.06 -2.28
C GLN A 116 31.29 7.50 -3.73
N ARG A 117 30.22 8.26 -4.03
CA ARG A 117 29.93 8.76 -5.39
C ARG A 117 30.76 10.00 -5.73
N VAL A 118 30.79 11.01 -4.85
CA VAL A 118 31.58 12.24 -5.11
C VAL A 118 33.09 11.96 -5.05
N GLY A 119 33.53 11.05 -4.16
CA GLY A 119 34.91 10.58 -4.08
C GLY A 119 35.40 9.75 -5.28
N ARG A 120 34.59 9.66 -6.35
CA ARG A 120 35.03 9.17 -7.67
C ARG A 120 35.76 10.24 -8.47
N ALA A 121 35.48 11.51 -8.23
CA ALA A 121 36.15 12.61 -8.89
C ALA A 121 37.33 13.16 -8.08
N GLY A 122 38.27 13.77 -8.80
CA GLY A 122 39.41 14.47 -8.22
C GLY A 122 40.44 13.55 -7.55
N ARG A 123 40.56 12.28 -7.97
CA ARG A 123 41.51 11.31 -7.40
C ARG A 123 42.95 11.59 -7.80
N ALA A 124 43.20 12.07 -9.02
CA ALA A 124 44.58 12.27 -9.49
C ALA A 124 45.14 13.65 -9.12
N ASN A 125 44.32 14.69 -9.11
CA ASN A 125 44.75 16.08 -8.95
C ASN A 125 44.08 16.84 -7.78
N GLY A 126 43.14 16.21 -7.08
CA GLY A 126 42.41 16.81 -5.96
C GLY A 126 41.30 17.80 -6.34
N ASN A 127 41.07 18.07 -7.63
CA ASN A 127 40.09 19.04 -8.11
C ASN A 127 38.95 18.34 -8.86
N ALA A 128 37.72 18.55 -8.40
CA ALA A 128 36.50 18.00 -8.99
C ALA A 128 35.35 18.99 -8.95
N LEU A 129 34.42 18.87 -9.90
CA LEU A 129 33.12 19.54 -9.84
C LEU A 129 32.02 18.55 -9.49
N ASP A 130 31.44 18.69 -8.30
CA ASP A 130 30.31 17.88 -7.88
C ASP A 130 29.01 18.70 -7.92
N VAL A 131 28.06 18.26 -8.73
CA VAL A 131 26.75 18.92 -8.88
C VAL A 131 25.66 17.96 -8.42
N ALA A 132 24.86 18.37 -7.43
CA ALA A 132 23.69 17.62 -7.01
C ALA A 132 22.39 18.33 -7.39
N LEU A 133 21.59 17.68 -8.21
CA LEU A 133 20.23 18.12 -8.54
C LEU A 133 19.29 17.62 -7.43
N VAL A 134 18.56 18.55 -6.82
CA VAL A 134 17.62 18.26 -5.74
C VAL A 134 16.22 18.59 -6.21
N THR A 135 15.31 17.62 -6.12
CA THR A 135 13.90 17.85 -6.47
C THR A 135 13.24 18.75 -5.43
N GLY A 136 12.42 19.71 -5.87
CA GLY A 136 11.64 20.61 -5.00
C GLY A 136 10.52 19.94 -4.19
N ARG A 137 10.45 18.60 -4.21
CA ARG A 137 9.45 17.74 -3.55
C ARG A 137 10.11 16.41 -3.18
N GLY A 138 9.55 15.67 -2.25
CA GLY A 138 10.02 14.33 -1.91
C GLY A 138 11.03 14.26 -0.76
N GLU A 139 11.66 13.09 -0.63
CA GLU A 139 12.61 12.75 0.45
C GLU A 139 13.89 13.61 0.50
N HIS A 140 14.24 14.31 -0.59
CA HIS A 140 15.48 15.09 -0.71
C HIS A 140 15.32 16.58 -0.41
N LEU A 141 14.12 17.15 -0.59
CA LEU A 141 13.85 18.56 -0.31
C LEU A 141 14.26 18.95 1.12
N PRO A 142 13.99 18.11 2.13
CA PRO A 142 14.46 18.39 3.48
C PRO A 142 15.99 18.55 3.61
N ARG A 143 16.81 17.79 2.85
CA ARG A 143 18.29 17.90 2.86
C ARG A 143 18.81 19.18 2.24
N LEU A 144 18.01 19.86 1.41
CA LEU A 144 18.34 21.19 0.89
C LEU A 144 18.46 22.23 2.02
N ASN A 145 17.68 22.06 3.09
CA ASN A 145 17.70 22.96 4.25
C ASN A 145 18.87 22.69 5.21
N ASP A 146 19.53 21.53 5.10
CA ASP A 146 20.69 21.15 5.90
C ASP A 146 21.66 20.31 5.05
N PRO A 147 22.35 20.93 4.07
CA PRO A 147 23.26 20.21 3.19
C PRO A 147 24.48 19.64 3.94
N ALA A 148 24.86 20.25 5.06
CA ALA A 148 25.98 19.80 5.89
C ALA A 148 25.73 18.42 6.50
N SER A 149 24.49 18.06 6.81
CA SER A 149 24.12 16.73 7.28
C SER A 149 24.52 15.59 6.33
N LEU A 150 24.63 15.87 5.01
CA LEU A 150 25.05 14.92 4.01
C LEU A 150 26.54 15.03 3.68
N ILE A 151 27.02 16.26 3.51
CA ILE A 151 28.41 16.53 3.08
C ILE A 151 29.40 16.20 4.20
N ASN A 152 29.10 16.61 5.44
CA ASN A 152 29.92 16.40 6.63
C ASN A 152 29.26 15.39 7.59
N GLY A 153 28.31 14.60 7.10
CA GLY A 153 27.63 13.60 7.91
C GLY A 153 28.59 12.49 8.39
N ALA A 154 28.25 11.82 9.48
CA ALA A 154 29.01 10.67 9.94
C ALA A 154 28.65 9.43 9.09
N VAL A 155 29.68 8.74 8.57
CA VAL A 155 29.51 7.42 7.96
C VAL A 155 29.35 6.39 9.09
N ARG A 156 28.16 5.82 9.22
CA ARG A 156 27.88 4.78 10.23
C ARG A 156 28.37 3.42 9.70
N PRO A 157 29.08 2.62 10.52
CA PRO A 157 29.45 1.26 10.12
C PRO A 157 28.19 0.39 9.96
N PRO A 158 28.16 -0.56 9.01
CA PRO A 158 27.05 -1.50 8.89
C PRO A 158 27.03 -2.45 10.09
N ALA A 159 25.83 -2.77 10.59
CA ALA A 159 25.64 -3.84 11.54
C ALA A 159 25.56 -5.19 10.79
N THR A 160 26.26 -6.21 11.26
CA THR A 160 26.21 -7.57 10.71
C THR A 160 25.58 -8.51 11.72
N TYR A 161 24.62 -9.32 11.29
CA TYR A 161 23.94 -10.31 12.11
C TYR A 161 24.23 -11.70 11.54
N LEU A 162 25.01 -12.48 12.28
CA LEU A 162 25.53 -13.77 11.82
C LEU A 162 24.60 -14.94 12.17
N ASN A 163 23.60 -14.72 13.03
CA ASN A 163 22.61 -15.74 13.45
C ASN A 163 21.40 -15.82 12.52
N ALA A 164 21.58 -15.48 11.24
CA ALA A 164 20.52 -15.54 10.24
C ALA A 164 20.35 -16.96 9.71
N VAL A 165 19.28 -17.64 10.14
CA VAL A 165 19.03 -19.07 9.87
C VAL A 165 19.14 -19.43 8.38
N GLU A 166 18.54 -18.64 7.49
CA GLU A 166 18.58 -18.91 6.05
C GLU A 166 19.98 -18.73 5.44
N ILE A 167 20.75 -17.76 5.93
CA ILE A 167 22.15 -17.57 5.49
C ILE A 167 22.97 -18.77 5.94
N VAL A 168 22.80 -19.19 7.20
CA VAL A 168 23.52 -20.33 7.78
C VAL A 168 23.16 -21.65 7.07
N ARG A 169 21.88 -21.88 6.71
CA ARG A 169 21.45 -23.04 5.90
C ARG A 169 22.13 -23.10 4.54
N ARG A 170 22.19 -21.99 3.81
CA ARG A 170 22.88 -21.91 2.50
C ARG A 170 24.39 -22.13 2.63
N GLN A 171 25.00 -21.55 3.66
CA GLN A 171 26.42 -21.75 3.96
C GLN A 171 26.71 -23.21 4.35
N PHE A 172 25.78 -23.88 5.03
CA PHE A 172 25.90 -25.30 5.35
C PHE A 172 25.83 -26.17 4.08
N ILE A 173 24.88 -25.93 3.17
CA ILE A 173 24.83 -26.61 1.87
C ILE A 173 26.14 -26.36 1.08
N ALA A 174 26.62 -25.12 1.04
CA ALA A 174 27.88 -24.76 0.39
C ALA A 174 29.08 -25.53 1.00
N ALA A 175 29.14 -25.64 2.33
CA ALA A 175 30.18 -26.39 3.02
C ALA A 175 30.14 -27.89 2.70
N LEU A 176 28.94 -28.47 2.53
CA LEU A 176 28.77 -29.86 2.10
C LEU A 176 29.21 -30.06 0.64
N ALA A 177 28.85 -29.14 -0.26
CA ALA A 177 29.28 -29.16 -1.65
C ALA A 177 30.81 -29.06 -1.78
N ASP A 178 31.43 -28.15 -1.02
CA ASP A 178 32.87 -27.94 -0.97
C ASP A 178 33.61 -29.14 -0.36
N ALA A 179 33.05 -29.77 0.68
CA ALA A 179 33.57 -31.02 1.22
C ALA A 179 33.53 -32.16 0.20
N ARG A 180 32.41 -32.33 -0.52
CA ARG A 180 32.30 -33.32 -1.60
C ARG A 180 33.35 -33.05 -2.69
N ALA A 181 33.46 -31.82 -3.18
CA ALA A 181 34.38 -31.46 -4.25
C ALA A 181 35.85 -31.76 -3.87
N ARG A 182 36.23 -31.52 -2.60
CA ARG A 182 37.56 -31.89 -2.09
C ARG A 182 37.82 -33.40 -2.06
N GLU A 183 36.80 -34.20 -1.76
CA GLU A 183 36.91 -35.66 -1.67
C GLU A 183 36.91 -36.33 -3.05
N THR A 184 36.04 -35.88 -3.96
CA THR A 184 35.89 -36.50 -5.29
C THR A 184 36.88 -35.93 -6.31
N GLY A 185 37.40 -34.72 -6.08
CA GLY A 185 38.22 -33.99 -7.06
C GLY A 185 37.44 -33.58 -8.31
N THR A 186 36.11 -33.66 -8.27
CA THR A 186 35.21 -33.41 -9.40
C THR A 186 34.12 -32.43 -8.99
N SER A 187 33.80 -31.51 -9.90
CA SER A 187 32.65 -30.62 -9.79
C SER A 187 31.83 -30.71 -11.08
N PRO A 188 30.50 -30.53 -11.01
CA PRO A 188 29.69 -30.38 -12.20
C PRO A 188 30.18 -29.22 -13.08
N SER A 189 29.81 -29.24 -14.35
CA SER A 189 30.15 -28.16 -15.28
C SER A 189 28.93 -27.32 -15.63
N ARG A 190 27.76 -27.96 -15.73
CA ARG A 190 26.52 -27.37 -16.24
C ARG A 190 25.37 -27.47 -15.24
N ALA A 191 24.38 -26.61 -15.44
CA ALA A 191 23.17 -26.54 -14.63
C ALA A 191 22.38 -27.86 -14.63
N ASP A 192 22.19 -28.48 -15.80
CA ASP A 192 21.43 -29.73 -15.96
C ASP A 192 22.06 -30.94 -15.24
N GLU A 193 23.39 -30.96 -15.12
CA GLU A 193 24.14 -31.96 -14.33
C GLU A 193 23.94 -31.79 -12.82
N THR A 194 23.49 -30.61 -12.38
CA THR A 194 23.50 -30.19 -10.98
C THR A 194 22.10 -30.09 -10.40
N MET A 195 21.16 -29.49 -11.14
CA MET A 195 19.77 -29.30 -10.76
C MET A 195 18.96 -30.59 -10.97
N THR A 196 19.40 -31.67 -10.33
CA THR A 196 18.75 -32.97 -10.39
C THR A 196 19.03 -33.76 -9.12
N LEU A 197 18.06 -34.56 -8.68
CA LEU A 197 18.21 -35.53 -7.60
C LEU A 197 18.54 -36.94 -8.12
N ALA A 198 19.05 -37.05 -9.36
CA ALA A 198 19.50 -38.32 -9.90
C ALA A 198 20.62 -38.95 -9.04
N PRO A 199 20.63 -40.28 -8.83
CA PRO A 199 21.65 -40.95 -8.04
C PRO A 199 23.09 -40.62 -8.51
N GLY A 200 23.96 -40.27 -7.57
CA GLY A 200 25.35 -39.84 -7.84
C GLY A 200 25.51 -38.37 -8.26
N GLY A 201 24.42 -37.64 -8.47
CA GLY A 201 24.41 -36.20 -8.70
C GLY A 201 24.84 -35.39 -7.48
N LEU A 202 25.26 -34.12 -7.68
CA LEU A 202 25.74 -33.25 -6.60
C LEU A 202 24.73 -33.15 -5.44
N LEU A 203 23.48 -32.81 -5.78
CA LEU A 203 22.42 -32.55 -4.81
C LEU A 203 21.99 -33.83 -4.08
N ALA A 204 21.92 -34.96 -4.78
CA ALA A 204 21.63 -36.26 -4.18
C ALA A 204 22.66 -36.61 -3.09
N ASP A 205 23.96 -36.57 -3.37
CA ASP A 205 24.95 -36.89 -2.34
C ASP A 205 24.96 -35.85 -1.21
N ILE A 206 24.66 -34.56 -1.47
CA ILE A 206 24.57 -33.56 -0.41
C ILE A 206 23.49 -33.96 0.59
N VAL A 207 22.30 -34.35 0.09
CA VAL A 207 21.20 -34.82 0.92
C VAL A 207 21.60 -36.10 1.68
N GLU A 208 22.13 -37.10 0.98
CA GLU A 208 22.55 -38.37 1.59
C GLU A 208 23.62 -38.16 2.68
N ARG A 209 24.61 -37.31 2.44
CA ARG A 209 25.67 -36.99 3.41
C ARG A 209 25.12 -36.27 4.63
N ALA A 210 24.25 -35.27 4.41
CA ALA A 210 23.65 -34.51 5.49
C ALA A 210 22.82 -35.42 6.42
N GLU A 211 22.04 -36.34 5.86
CA GLU A 211 21.20 -37.25 6.63
C GLU A 211 21.98 -38.40 7.29
N ALA A 212 23.13 -38.79 6.73
CA ALA A 212 23.93 -39.90 7.25
C ALA A 212 24.57 -39.59 8.62
N ASP A 213 25.00 -38.34 8.86
CA ASP A 213 25.64 -37.93 10.11
C ASP A 213 25.43 -36.43 10.38
N PRO A 214 24.17 -36.00 10.63
CA PRO A 214 23.83 -34.59 10.74
C PRO A 214 24.54 -33.91 11.91
N ASP A 215 24.65 -34.59 13.05
CA ASP A 215 25.24 -34.02 14.27
C ASP A 215 26.72 -33.68 14.05
N ARG A 216 27.53 -34.62 13.54
CA ARG A 216 28.96 -34.38 13.30
C ARG A 216 29.21 -33.31 12.24
N LEU A 217 28.40 -33.29 11.18
CA LEU A 217 28.55 -32.33 10.08
C LEU A 217 28.19 -30.92 10.51
N VAL A 218 27.10 -30.76 11.27
CA VAL A 218 26.69 -29.46 11.82
C VAL A 218 27.69 -28.99 12.87
N ASP A 219 28.17 -29.85 13.76
CA ASP A 219 29.19 -29.49 14.76
C ASP A 219 30.48 -28.99 14.11
N ARG A 220 30.96 -29.70 13.08
CA ARG A 220 32.14 -29.30 12.31
C ARG A 220 31.95 -27.95 11.62
N PHE A 221 30.76 -27.71 11.08
CA PHE A 221 30.43 -26.45 10.42
C PHE A 221 30.33 -25.30 11.44
N ALA A 222 29.60 -25.49 12.54
CA ALA A 222 29.44 -24.52 13.61
C ALA A 222 30.78 -24.16 14.29
N ALA A 223 31.70 -25.12 14.42
CA ALA A 223 33.05 -24.89 14.93
C ALA A 223 33.86 -23.87 14.11
N GLY A 224 33.54 -23.67 12.83
CA GLY A 224 34.17 -22.65 11.98
C GLY A 224 33.79 -21.22 12.34
N PHE A 225 32.82 -21.01 13.22
CA PHE A 225 32.33 -19.71 13.65
C PHE A 225 32.78 -19.33 15.07
N ASP A 226 33.70 -20.08 15.70
CA ASP A 226 34.28 -19.76 17.02
C ASP A 226 33.24 -19.41 18.12
N GLY A 227 32.05 -20.03 18.09
CA GLY A 227 30.97 -19.78 19.06
C GLY A 227 30.17 -18.49 18.83
N ILE A 228 30.31 -17.85 17.66
CA ILE A 228 29.49 -16.70 17.25
C ILE A 228 28.02 -17.11 17.03
N LEU A 229 27.78 -18.35 16.56
CA LEU A 229 26.43 -18.85 16.30
C LEU A 229 25.71 -19.22 17.60
N ASP A 230 24.46 -18.79 17.73
CA ASP A 230 23.62 -19.16 18.88
C ASP A 230 23.37 -20.67 18.95
N ASP A 231 23.45 -21.27 20.14
CA ASP A 231 23.24 -22.71 20.34
C ASP A 231 21.88 -23.19 19.80
N GLY A 232 20.82 -22.40 20.00
CA GLY A 232 19.49 -22.70 19.49
C GLY A 232 19.41 -22.75 17.96
N LEU A 233 20.19 -21.93 17.26
CA LEU A 233 20.29 -21.98 15.81
C LEU A 233 21.04 -23.23 15.34
N VAL A 234 22.09 -23.63 16.06
CA VAL A 234 22.83 -24.86 15.77
C VAL A 234 21.90 -26.08 15.93
N ASP A 235 21.09 -26.11 16.99
CA ASP A 235 20.07 -27.15 17.20
C ASP A 235 19.01 -27.17 16.10
N GLU A 236 18.54 -26.01 15.63
CA GLU A 236 17.62 -25.93 14.50
C GLU A 236 18.25 -26.49 13.21
N LEU A 237 19.53 -26.18 12.96
CA LEU A 237 20.24 -26.70 11.79
C LEU A 237 20.41 -28.22 11.85
N ARG A 238 20.69 -28.78 13.04
CA ARG A 238 20.72 -30.25 13.27
C ARG A 238 19.36 -30.87 12.99
N ALA A 239 18.28 -30.28 13.53
CA ALA A 239 16.92 -30.76 13.31
C ALA A 239 16.53 -30.71 11.82
N TRP A 240 16.95 -29.65 11.11
CA TRP A 240 16.68 -29.48 9.69
C TRP A 240 17.39 -30.52 8.80
N ALA A 241 18.62 -30.91 9.14
CA ALA A 241 19.38 -31.92 8.41
C ALA A 241 18.98 -33.37 8.77
N ARG A 242 18.26 -33.57 9.88
CA ARG A 242 17.86 -34.91 10.35
C ARG A 242 16.62 -35.41 9.59
N PRO A 243 16.59 -36.67 9.12
CA PRO A 243 15.41 -37.26 8.51
C PRO A 243 14.31 -37.52 9.56
N ASP A 244 13.04 -37.28 9.18
CA ASP A 244 11.86 -37.45 10.05
C ASP A 244 10.96 -38.65 9.65
N GLY A 245 11.20 -39.27 8.49
CA GLY A 245 10.39 -40.36 7.95
C GLY A 245 11.14 -41.36 7.05
N GLY A 246 12.48 -41.43 7.13
CA GLY A 246 13.33 -42.28 6.29
C GLY A 246 14.32 -41.48 5.43
N PRO A 247 15.04 -42.11 4.48
CA PRO A 247 15.94 -41.40 3.58
C PRO A 247 15.21 -40.33 2.75
N ALA A 248 15.87 -39.20 2.50
CA ALA A 248 15.38 -38.04 1.77
C ALA A 248 14.11 -37.38 2.36
N THR A 249 13.95 -37.42 3.69
CA THR A 249 12.79 -36.80 4.38
C THR A 249 13.13 -35.58 5.23
N SER A 250 14.43 -35.32 5.44
CA SER A 250 14.90 -34.16 6.20
C SER A 250 14.35 -32.84 5.65
N GLY A 251 14.35 -31.81 6.50
CA GLY A 251 14.01 -30.46 6.05
C GLY A 251 14.95 -29.97 4.94
N LEU A 252 16.22 -30.39 4.97
CA LEU A 252 17.21 -30.13 3.92
C LEU A 252 16.84 -30.84 2.61
N ALA A 253 16.48 -32.12 2.66
CA ALA A 253 16.05 -32.88 1.48
C ALA A 253 14.88 -32.20 0.76
N ARG A 254 13.82 -31.84 1.51
CA ARG A 254 12.65 -31.11 0.98
C ARG A 254 12.99 -29.72 0.47
N TYR A 255 14.02 -29.08 1.03
CA TYR A 255 14.50 -27.78 0.55
C TYR A 255 15.16 -27.91 -0.82
N VAL A 256 16.02 -28.92 -0.99
CA VAL A 256 16.68 -29.25 -2.26
C VAL A 256 15.66 -29.70 -3.31
N GLU A 257 14.73 -30.58 -2.96
CA GLU A 257 13.67 -31.07 -3.86
C GLU A 257 12.84 -29.93 -4.43
N ARG A 258 12.35 -29.01 -3.59
CA ARG A 258 11.60 -27.83 -4.07
C ARG A 258 12.41 -26.91 -4.98
N ALA A 259 13.73 -26.84 -4.82
CA ALA A 259 14.58 -26.07 -5.72
C ALA A 259 14.69 -26.74 -7.10
N VAL A 260 14.82 -28.07 -7.14
CA VAL A 260 14.82 -28.86 -8.38
C VAL A 260 13.45 -28.80 -9.07
N ASP A 261 12.35 -28.98 -8.33
CA ASP A 261 10.99 -28.89 -8.89
C ASP A 261 10.71 -27.53 -9.53
N ARG A 262 11.17 -26.43 -8.92
CA ARG A 262 11.03 -25.07 -9.49
C ARG A 262 11.83 -24.92 -10.77
N TRP A 263 13.06 -25.42 -10.80
CA TRP A 263 13.89 -25.41 -12.00
C TRP A 263 13.25 -26.20 -13.15
N ASP A 264 12.75 -27.40 -12.88
CA ASP A 264 12.09 -28.23 -13.87
C ASP A 264 10.80 -27.58 -14.38
N ALA A 265 9.99 -26.99 -13.50
CA ALA A 265 8.79 -26.26 -13.87
C ALA A 265 9.09 -25.06 -14.80
N GLU A 266 10.20 -24.33 -14.55
CA GLU A 266 10.64 -23.22 -15.39
C GLU A 266 11.09 -23.69 -16.79
N LEU A 267 11.80 -24.82 -16.88
CA LEU A 267 12.20 -25.40 -18.16
C LEU A 267 10.99 -25.94 -18.95
N ASP A 268 10.07 -26.62 -18.27
CA ASP A 268 8.84 -27.16 -18.87
C ASP A 268 7.92 -26.05 -19.38
N ASP A 269 7.88 -24.92 -18.68
CA ASP A 269 7.16 -23.72 -19.12
C ASP A 269 7.74 -23.14 -20.43
N LEU A 270 9.06 -22.98 -20.52
CA LEU A 270 9.72 -22.50 -21.74
C LEU A 270 9.53 -23.46 -22.93
N ASP A 271 9.68 -24.78 -22.70
CA ASP A 271 9.48 -25.79 -23.74
C ASP A 271 8.02 -25.79 -24.25
N ARG A 272 7.03 -25.65 -23.35
CA ARG A 272 5.61 -25.57 -23.73
C ARG A 272 5.26 -24.34 -24.56
N ARG A 273 5.76 -23.15 -24.19
CA ARG A 273 5.56 -21.94 -25.00
C ARG A 273 6.14 -22.07 -26.40
N ARG A 274 7.33 -22.66 -26.49
CA ARG A 274 7.96 -22.91 -27.80
C ARG A 274 7.06 -23.83 -28.63
N ALA A 275 6.49 -24.86 -28.02
CA ALA A 275 5.55 -25.76 -28.68
C ALA A 275 4.27 -25.05 -29.15
N ASP A 276 3.69 -24.14 -28.34
CA ASP A 276 2.51 -23.36 -28.73
C ASP A 276 2.79 -22.48 -29.96
N ILE A 277 3.98 -21.87 -30.03
CA ILE A 277 4.41 -21.09 -31.20
C ILE A 277 4.63 -22.01 -32.42
N ASP A 278 5.28 -23.17 -32.22
CA ASP A 278 5.49 -24.17 -33.27
C ASP A 278 4.16 -24.67 -33.87
N GLU A 279 3.12 -24.81 -33.04
CA GLU A 279 1.77 -25.18 -33.48
C GLU A 279 1.08 -24.07 -34.29
N ALA A 280 1.25 -22.80 -33.90
CA ALA A 280 0.61 -21.67 -34.56
C ALA A 280 1.29 -21.24 -35.89
N LEU A 281 2.61 -21.46 -36.01
CA LEU A 281 3.41 -20.99 -37.15
C LEU A 281 2.87 -21.38 -38.55
N PRO A 282 2.44 -22.63 -38.80
CA PRO A 282 1.92 -23.03 -40.12
C PRO A 282 0.70 -22.21 -40.56
N HIS A 283 -0.20 -21.87 -39.61
CA HIS A 283 -1.37 -21.05 -39.89
C HIS A 283 -0.97 -19.61 -40.22
N LEU A 284 -0.03 -19.04 -39.45
CA LEU A 284 0.50 -17.69 -39.70
C LEU A 284 1.17 -17.59 -41.07
N HIS A 285 1.97 -18.59 -41.47
CA HIS A 285 2.55 -18.65 -42.81
C HIS A 285 1.49 -18.67 -43.92
N ALA A 286 0.39 -19.40 -43.72
CA ALA A 286 -0.71 -19.46 -44.69
C ALA A 286 -1.40 -18.10 -44.85
N LEU A 287 -1.64 -17.37 -43.75
CA LEU A 287 -2.21 -16.02 -43.79
C LEU A 287 -1.26 -15.02 -44.48
N ALA A 288 0.03 -15.06 -44.13
CA ALA A 288 1.04 -14.16 -44.68
C ALA A 288 1.27 -14.36 -46.19
N ALA A 289 1.08 -15.57 -46.71
CA ALA A 289 1.21 -15.87 -48.14
C ALA A 289 0.17 -15.15 -49.02
N GLY A 290 -0.99 -14.78 -48.45
CA GLY A 290 -2.04 -14.01 -49.13
C GLY A 290 -2.00 -12.50 -48.87
N ALA A 291 -1.11 -12.03 -48.00
CA ALA A 291 -1.04 -10.64 -47.57
C ALA A 291 -0.14 -9.78 -48.45
N SER A 292 -0.38 -8.47 -48.44
CA SER A 292 0.51 -7.49 -49.08
C SER A 292 1.90 -7.51 -48.45
N GLU A 293 2.92 -7.25 -49.26
CA GLU A 293 4.30 -7.12 -48.78
C GLU A 293 4.40 -6.03 -47.70
N GLY A 294 4.89 -6.40 -46.52
CA GLY A 294 4.94 -5.53 -45.34
C GLY A 294 3.63 -5.43 -44.52
N GLY A 295 2.60 -6.23 -44.83
CA GLY A 295 1.35 -6.28 -44.07
C GLY A 295 1.48 -6.89 -42.66
N ASP A 296 0.44 -6.68 -41.83
CA ASP A 296 0.38 -7.12 -40.42
C ASP A 296 0.62 -8.64 -40.27
N GLU A 297 0.17 -9.45 -41.24
CA GLU A 297 0.32 -10.91 -41.25
C GLU A 297 1.79 -11.35 -41.48
N GLN A 298 2.53 -10.65 -42.35
CA GLN A 298 3.95 -10.92 -42.55
C GLN A 298 4.77 -10.48 -41.32
N SER A 299 4.34 -9.41 -40.65
CA SER A 299 4.93 -9.00 -39.37
C SER A 299 4.71 -10.06 -38.28
N ALA A 300 3.48 -10.57 -38.17
CA ALA A 300 3.09 -11.61 -37.23
C ALA A 300 3.94 -12.90 -37.35
N VAL A 301 4.24 -13.34 -38.59
CA VAL A 301 5.15 -14.48 -38.83
C VAL A 301 6.56 -14.21 -38.31
N ARG A 302 7.15 -13.06 -38.70
CA ARG A 302 8.52 -12.71 -38.31
C ARG A 302 8.68 -12.62 -36.79
N GLU A 303 7.64 -12.13 -36.14
CA GLU A 303 7.58 -12.01 -34.69
C GLU A 303 7.48 -13.38 -34.00
N ALA A 304 6.59 -14.26 -34.48
CA ALA A 304 6.49 -15.63 -33.97
C ALA A 304 7.81 -16.41 -34.14
N GLU A 305 8.48 -16.30 -35.29
CA GLU A 305 9.78 -16.95 -35.53
C GLU A 305 10.91 -16.38 -34.65
N ALA A 306 10.89 -15.06 -34.37
CA ALA A 306 11.83 -14.42 -33.46
C ALA A 306 11.62 -14.92 -32.03
N ALA A 307 10.37 -14.93 -31.55
CA ALA A 307 10.00 -15.45 -30.23
C ALA A 307 10.40 -16.92 -30.09
N ARG A 308 10.14 -17.76 -31.10
CA ARG A 308 10.55 -19.18 -31.09
C ARG A 308 12.05 -19.36 -30.95
N ARG A 309 12.86 -18.64 -31.76
CA ARG A 309 14.33 -18.73 -31.71
C ARG A 309 14.87 -18.24 -30.36
N TYR A 310 14.26 -17.22 -29.81
CA TYR A 310 14.62 -16.66 -28.52
C TYR A 310 14.35 -17.63 -27.36
N LEU A 311 13.15 -18.21 -27.28
CA LEU A 311 12.82 -19.22 -26.28
C LEU A 311 13.76 -20.43 -26.38
N GLY A 312 14.08 -20.86 -27.61
CA GLY A 312 15.06 -21.93 -27.84
C GLY A 312 16.46 -21.59 -27.32
N ARG A 313 16.90 -20.33 -27.47
CA ARG A 313 18.17 -19.84 -26.93
C ARG A 313 18.16 -19.79 -25.40
N GLN A 314 17.14 -19.20 -24.79
CA GLN A 314 17.03 -19.14 -23.32
C GLN A 314 17.06 -20.53 -22.69
N LEU A 315 16.37 -21.49 -23.30
CA LEU A 315 16.33 -22.86 -22.81
C LEU A 315 17.71 -23.54 -22.89
N ALA A 316 18.45 -23.30 -23.97
CA ALA A 316 19.84 -23.76 -24.09
C ALA A 316 20.77 -23.07 -23.09
N GLU A 317 20.66 -21.75 -22.93
CA GLU A 317 21.46 -20.95 -22.00
C GLU A 317 21.23 -21.38 -20.54
N ARG A 318 19.97 -21.60 -20.13
CA ARG A 318 19.65 -22.10 -18.79
C ARG A 318 20.25 -23.49 -18.56
N ARG A 319 20.02 -24.46 -19.47
CA ARG A 319 20.57 -25.82 -19.34
C ARG A 319 22.11 -25.84 -19.32
N GLN A 320 22.76 -24.96 -20.08
CA GLN A 320 24.22 -24.90 -20.21
C GLN A 320 24.87 -23.87 -19.27
N ALA A 321 24.09 -23.21 -18.41
CA ALA A 321 24.61 -22.23 -17.47
C ALA A 321 25.65 -22.88 -16.55
N TYR A 322 26.58 -22.05 -16.06
CA TYR A 322 27.57 -22.50 -15.09
C TYR A 322 26.87 -23.02 -13.83
N TRP A 323 27.25 -24.22 -13.39
CA TRP A 323 26.49 -25.00 -12.41
C TRP A 323 26.18 -24.32 -11.06
N ILE A 324 26.98 -23.34 -10.64
CA ILE A 324 26.72 -22.56 -9.40
C ILE A 324 25.54 -21.60 -9.56
N GLN A 325 25.38 -21.02 -10.76
CA GLN A 325 24.37 -20.01 -11.05
C GLN A 325 22.93 -20.45 -10.71
N PRO A 326 22.44 -21.64 -11.14
CA PRO A 326 21.09 -22.08 -10.78
C PRO A 326 20.96 -22.39 -9.28
N LEU A 327 22.01 -22.88 -8.62
CA LEU A 327 21.99 -23.13 -7.17
C LEU A 327 21.83 -21.82 -6.37
N GLU A 328 22.49 -20.75 -6.81
CA GLU A 328 22.31 -19.41 -6.25
C GLU A 328 20.92 -18.84 -6.52
N LEU A 329 20.40 -19.01 -7.75
CA LEU A 329 19.09 -18.51 -8.17
C LEU A 329 17.94 -19.16 -7.40
N HIS A 330 18.04 -20.46 -7.12
CA HIS A 330 17.02 -21.21 -6.38
C HIS A 330 17.26 -21.26 -4.87
N GLY A 331 18.23 -20.47 -4.36
CA GLY A 331 18.46 -20.27 -2.93
C GLY A 331 19.21 -21.41 -2.24
N LEU A 332 19.79 -22.37 -2.97
CA LEU A 332 20.59 -23.46 -2.39
C LEU A 332 21.98 -22.99 -1.95
N LEU A 333 22.58 -22.06 -2.71
CA LEU A 333 23.86 -21.44 -2.38
C LEU A 333 23.70 -19.95 -2.05
N PRO A 334 24.63 -19.36 -1.27
CA PRO A 334 24.62 -17.93 -0.99
C PRO A 334 24.84 -17.12 -2.27
N ASN A 335 24.04 -16.07 -2.47
CA ASN A 335 24.27 -15.07 -3.51
C ASN A 335 24.55 -13.69 -2.88
N TYR A 336 25.10 -12.76 -3.67
CA TYR A 336 25.48 -11.43 -3.18
C TYR A 336 24.28 -10.57 -2.72
N THR A 337 23.07 -10.84 -3.21
CA THR A 337 21.88 -10.01 -2.97
C THR A 337 20.97 -10.52 -1.87
N LEU A 338 21.10 -11.79 -1.45
CA LEU A 338 20.24 -12.55 -0.53
C LEU A 338 18.73 -12.54 -0.83
N ILE A 339 18.30 -11.83 -1.88
CA ILE A 339 16.92 -11.69 -2.34
C ILE A 339 16.79 -12.47 -3.65
N ASP A 340 16.17 -13.65 -3.56
CA ASP A 340 15.99 -14.57 -4.69
C ASP A 340 14.71 -14.29 -5.51
N ASP A 341 14.06 -13.16 -5.26
CA ASP A 341 12.75 -12.82 -5.84
C ASP A 341 12.90 -11.78 -6.95
N GLN A 342 13.10 -12.27 -8.18
CA GLN A 342 13.26 -11.47 -9.40
C GLN A 342 12.12 -11.75 -10.38
N VAL A 343 11.77 -10.73 -11.15
CA VAL A 343 10.80 -10.80 -12.24
C VAL A 343 11.54 -10.49 -13.54
N GLU A 344 11.26 -11.27 -14.57
CA GLU A 344 11.79 -11.09 -15.92
C GLU A 344 10.85 -10.20 -16.76
N LEU A 345 11.40 -9.27 -17.52
CA LEU A 345 10.72 -8.54 -18.58
C LEU A 345 11.39 -8.90 -19.91
N ASP A 346 10.68 -9.63 -20.75
CA ASP A 346 11.14 -10.01 -22.08
C ASP A 346 10.64 -9.00 -23.11
N VAL A 347 11.57 -8.32 -23.78
CA VAL A 347 11.29 -7.26 -24.72
C VAL A 347 11.73 -7.67 -26.11
N GLN A 348 10.80 -7.65 -27.07
CA GLN A 348 11.11 -7.81 -28.48
C GLN A 348 11.20 -6.42 -29.13
N ILE A 349 12.36 -6.09 -29.70
CA ILE A 349 12.56 -4.83 -30.40
C ILE A 349 12.68 -5.07 -31.90
N SER A 350 11.77 -4.46 -32.66
CA SER A 350 11.70 -4.58 -34.12
C SER A 350 12.15 -3.31 -34.84
N TRP A 351 12.86 -3.43 -35.96
CA TRP A 351 13.14 -2.31 -36.87
C TRP A 351 13.33 -2.78 -38.30
N PHE A 352 13.11 -1.87 -39.25
CA PHE A 352 13.44 -2.11 -40.64
C PHE A 352 14.92 -1.79 -40.88
N ASP A 353 15.69 -2.77 -41.34
CA ASP A 353 17.07 -2.60 -41.77
C ASP A 353 17.07 -2.19 -43.25
N GLU A 354 17.44 -0.94 -43.51
CA GLU A 354 17.45 -0.37 -44.87
C GLU A 354 18.49 -1.04 -45.77
N ASP A 355 19.64 -1.45 -45.22
CA ASP A 355 20.74 -2.03 -45.99
C ASP A 355 20.43 -3.48 -46.41
N ALA A 356 19.82 -4.24 -45.50
CA ALA A 356 19.41 -5.62 -45.76
C ALA A 356 18.00 -5.74 -46.34
N HIS A 357 17.26 -4.62 -46.46
CA HIS A 357 15.85 -4.57 -46.86
C HIS A 357 14.97 -5.58 -46.09
N GLU A 358 15.26 -5.80 -44.81
CA GLU A 358 14.60 -6.80 -43.98
C GLU A 358 14.21 -6.22 -42.62
N VAL A 359 13.11 -6.71 -42.04
CA VAL A 359 12.78 -6.37 -40.64
C VAL A 359 13.63 -7.24 -39.73
N ARG A 360 14.42 -6.61 -38.87
CA ARG A 360 15.20 -7.27 -37.83
C ARG A 360 14.48 -7.20 -36.49
N ASN A 361 14.66 -8.26 -35.71
CA ASN A 361 14.16 -8.39 -34.35
C ASN A 361 15.30 -8.78 -33.43
N GLU A 362 15.49 -8.02 -32.35
CA GLU A 362 16.42 -8.34 -31.28
C GLU A 362 15.66 -8.49 -29.95
N PRO A 363 15.79 -9.66 -29.30
CA PRO A 363 15.22 -9.88 -27.99
C PRO A 363 16.16 -9.37 -26.88
N TYR A 364 15.57 -8.84 -25.82
CA TYR A 364 16.26 -8.40 -24.60
C TYR A 364 15.51 -8.91 -23.37
N THR A 365 16.23 -9.42 -22.36
CA THR A 365 15.66 -9.72 -21.03
C THR A 365 16.17 -8.74 -20.01
N TYR A 366 15.27 -8.14 -19.25
CA TYR A 366 15.61 -7.30 -18.10
C TYR A 366 15.08 -7.92 -16.81
N THR A 367 15.84 -7.85 -15.72
CA THR A 367 15.42 -8.38 -14.42
C THR A 367 15.24 -7.28 -13.38
N ARG A 368 14.20 -7.40 -12.56
CA ARG A 368 13.93 -6.50 -11.44
C ARG A 368 13.47 -7.28 -10.22
N GLY A 369 13.90 -6.83 -9.04
CA GLY A 369 13.37 -7.38 -7.78
C GLY A 369 11.85 -7.21 -7.72
N SER A 370 11.13 -8.25 -7.32
CA SER A 370 9.67 -8.37 -7.39
C SER A 370 8.91 -7.19 -6.77
N ALA A 371 9.42 -6.62 -5.68
CA ALA A 371 8.80 -5.49 -5.00
C ALA A 371 8.66 -4.25 -5.89
N ARG A 372 9.65 -4.01 -6.78
CA ARG A 372 9.60 -2.94 -7.78
C ARG A 372 8.90 -3.40 -9.06
N ALA A 373 9.17 -4.62 -9.50
CA ALA A 373 8.57 -5.19 -10.71
C ALA A 373 7.03 -5.22 -10.64
N LEU A 374 6.46 -5.44 -9.45
CA LEU A 374 5.01 -5.38 -9.23
C LEU A 374 4.37 -4.06 -9.69
N ARG A 375 5.15 -2.99 -9.87
CA ARG A 375 4.71 -1.70 -10.45
C ARG A 375 5.40 -1.36 -11.76
N GLU A 376 6.72 -1.60 -11.87
CA GLU A 376 7.50 -1.25 -13.08
C GLU A 376 7.23 -2.18 -14.26
N PHE A 377 6.92 -3.46 -13.99
CA PHE A 377 6.63 -4.50 -14.99
C PHE A 377 5.14 -4.88 -15.02
N ALA A 378 4.28 -4.09 -14.38
CA ALA A 378 2.84 -4.28 -14.51
C ALA A 378 2.37 -3.85 -15.91
N PRO A 379 1.37 -4.51 -16.52
CA PRO A 379 0.77 -4.08 -17.78
C PRO A 379 0.31 -2.62 -17.72
N GLY A 380 0.63 -1.87 -18.77
CA GLY A 380 0.38 -0.44 -18.87
C GLY A 380 1.41 0.44 -18.16
N ALA A 381 2.41 -0.14 -17.49
CA ALA A 381 3.56 0.61 -16.97
C ALA A 381 4.54 0.96 -18.11
N THR A 382 5.29 2.03 -17.91
CA THR A 382 6.39 2.44 -18.79
C THR A 382 7.72 2.21 -18.10
N PHE A 383 8.53 1.31 -18.66
CA PHE A 383 9.86 0.98 -18.19
C PHE A 383 10.93 1.68 -19.03
N TYR A 384 11.92 2.28 -18.38
CA TYR A 384 12.99 3.03 -19.06
C TYR A 384 14.33 2.33 -18.85
N VAL A 385 14.99 1.92 -19.94
CA VAL A 385 16.29 1.22 -19.92
C VAL A 385 17.00 1.35 -21.27
N ASP A 386 18.32 1.45 -21.26
CA ASP A 386 19.21 1.54 -22.44
C ASP A 386 18.81 2.62 -23.45
N GLY A 387 18.41 3.80 -22.95
CA GLY A 387 17.94 4.90 -23.80
C GLY A 387 16.58 4.63 -24.47
N ARG A 388 15.85 3.62 -23.99
CA ARG A 388 14.54 3.20 -24.51
C ARG A 388 13.44 3.42 -23.48
N ARG A 389 12.24 3.69 -23.99
CA ARG A 389 10.95 3.74 -23.32
C ARG A 389 10.16 2.53 -23.78
N ILE A 390 9.98 1.56 -22.90
CA ILE A 390 9.30 0.29 -23.16
C ILE A 390 7.96 0.33 -22.43
N GLN A 391 6.86 0.26 -23.18
CA GLN A 391 5.54 0.07 -22.58
C GLN A 391 5.32 -1.42 -22.35
N VAL A 392 5.09 -1.81 -21.10
CA VAL A 392 4.81 -3.20 -20.75
C VAL A 392 3.37 -3.50 -21.14
N ASP A 393 3.18 -4.50 -22.00
CA ASP A 393 1.89 -4.77 -22.63
C ASP A 393 1.32 -6.12 -22.20
N SER A 394 2.11 -7.05 -21.68
CA SER A 394 1.64 -8.40 -21.38
C SER A 394 2.19 -8.93 -20.06
N VAL A 395 1.41 -9.78 -19.41
CA VAL A 395 1.84 -10.60 -18.28
C VAL A 395 1.76 -12.05 -18.62
N ASP A 396 2.63 -12.82 -17.98
CA ASP A 396 2.66 -14.23 -18.19
C ASP A 396 1.55 -14.97 -17.43
N LEU A 397 0.60 -15.56 -18.15
CA LEU A 397 -0.46 -16.39 -17.59
C LEU A 397 -0.12 -17.90 -17.61
N GLY A 398 1.02 -18.29 -18.18
CA GLY A 398 1.36 -19.68 -18.46
C GLY A 398 0.47 -20.28 -19.56
N ASN A 399 0.73 -21.54 -19.94
CA ASN A 399 -0.06 -22.21 -20.98
C ASN A 399 -1.51 -22.42 -20.51
N GLN A 400 -2.50 -21.97 -21.29
CA GLN A 400 -3.93 -22.03 -20.94
C GLN A 400 -4.28 -21.40 -19.59
N GLY A 401 -3.54 -20.38 -19.14
CA GLY A 401 -3.79 -19.76 -17.85
C GLY A 401 -3.34 -20.63 -16.66
N GLN A 402 -2.35 -21.52 -16.82
CA GLN A 402 -1.83 -22.36 -15.73
C GLN A 402 -1.39 -21.55 -14.49
N HIS A 403 -0.89 -20.34 -14.68
CA HIS A 403 -0.46 -19.46 -13.58
C HIS A 403 -1.63 -18.70 -12.95
N LEU A 404 -2.82 -18.75 -13.56
CA LEU A 404 -4.02 -18.14 -13.03
C LEU A 404 -4.53 -18.97 -11.84
N ARG A 405 -4.51 -18.34 -10.66
CA ARG A 405 -5.09 -18.90 -9.44
C ARG A 405 -6.37 -18.16 -9.11
N THR A 406 -7.35 -18.84 -8.54
CA THR A 406 -8.53 -18.20 -7.96
C THR A 406 -8.33 -18.12 -6.45
N TRP A 407 -8.17 -16.91 -5.91
CA TRP A 407 -8.01 -16.70 -4.47
C TRP A 407 -9.27 -16.12 -3.86
N ALA A 408 -9.73 -16.72 -2.76
CA ALA A 408 -10.71 -16.11 -1.87
C ALA A 408 -9.98 -15.21 -0.86
N LEU A 409 -10.24 -13.91 -0.92
CA LEU A 409 -9.58 -12.92 -0.06
C LEU A 409 -10.49 -12.52 1.09
N CYS A 410 -9.96 -12.49 2.33
CA CYS A 410 -10.76 -11.98 3.44
C CYS A 410 -10.93 -10.45 3.31
N PRO A 411 -12.14 -9.91 3.42
CA PRO A 411 -12.35 -8.47 3.36
C PRO A 411 -11.88 -7.73 4.62
N GLU A 412 -11.70 -8.44 5.73
CA GLU A 412 -11.39 -7.84 7.04
C GLU A 412 -9.92 -7.95 7.43
N CYS A 413 -9.25 -9.07 7.12
CA CYS A 413 -7.86 -9.30 7.50
C CYS A 413 -7.04 -9.89 6.34
N GLY A 414 -5.73 -10.06 6.51
CA GLY A 414 -4.83 -10.53 5.46
C GLY A 414 -4.93 -12.01 5.06
N TYR A 415 -5.90 -12.78 5.57
CA TYR A 415 -6.09 -14.18 5.19
C TYR A 415 -6.53 -14.32 3.73
N ARG A 416 -6.01 -15.37 3.07
CA ARG A 416 -6.36 -15.77 1.71
C ARG A 416 -6.38 -17.29 1.60
N GLU A 417 -7.24 -17.81 0.74
CA GLU A 417 -7.33 -19.23 0.42
C GLU A 417 -7.24 -19.43 -1.10
N ASP A 418 -6.44 -20.39 -1.56
CA ASP A 418 -6.43 -20.78 -2.97
C ASP A 418 -7.58 -21.77 -3.26
N VAL A 419 -8.60 -21.27 -3.93
CA VAL A 419 -9.81 -22.00 -4.31
C VAL A 419 -9.83 -22.43 -5.78
N THR A 420 -8.67 -22.42 -6.45
CA THR A 420 -8.53 -22.79 -7.86
C THR A 420 -9.13 -24.17 -8.16
N GLY A 421 -9.80 -24.29 -9.30
CA GLY A 421 -10.42 -25.55 -9.74
C GLY A 421 -11.74 -25.88 -9.01
N GLY A 422 -12.42 -24.88 -8.43
CA GLY A 422 -13.72 -25.06 -7.77
C GLY A 422 -13.61 -25.66 -6.37
N ARG A 423 -12.45 -25.52 -5.72
CA ARG A 423 -12.28 -25.89 -4.30
C ARG A 423 -13.22 -25.03 -3.45
N ALA A 424 -13.73 -25.62 -2.36
CA ALA A 424 -14.71 -24.95 -1.52
C ALA A 424 -14.10 -23.72 -0.82
N GLN A 425 -14.75 -22.57 -1.00
CA GLN A 425 -14.43 -21.34 -0.27
C GLN A 425 -14.80 -21.50 1.21
N PRO A 426 -14.00 -21.00 2.14
CA PRO A 426 -14.31 -21.09 3.56
C PRO A 426 -15.56 -20.26 3.90
N ALA A 427 -16.51 -20.86 4.62
CA ALA A 427 -17.71 -20.15 5.09
C ALA A 427 -17.41 -19.04 6.12
N ARG A 428 -16.27 -19.16 6.81
CA ARG A 428 -15.76 -18.18 7.79
C ARG A 428 -14.24 -18.14 7.69
N CYS A 429 -13.68 -16.95 7.85
CA CYS A 429 -12.24 -16.75 7.85
C CYS A 429 -11.58 -17.48 9.04
N PRO A 430 -10.58 -18.36 8.83
CA PRO A 430 -9.88 -19.05 9.92
C PRO A 430 -9.10 -18.13 10.86
N ARG A 431 -8.84 -16.88 10.45
CA ARG A 431 -8.10 -15.89 11.26
C ARG A 431 -9.02 -15.01 12.09
N CYS A 432 -9.93 -14.27 11.45
CA CYS A 432 -10.81 -13.32 12.14
C CYS A 432 -12.22 -13.88 12.45
N ALA A 433 -12.56 -15.07 11.96
CA ALA A 433 -13.92 -15.66 12.03
C ALA A 433 -15.02 -14.87 11.29
N GLY A 434 -14.68 -13.80 10.56
CA GLY A 434 -15.60 -13.05 9.72
C GLY A 434 -16.17 -13.89 8.58
N THR A 435 -17.44 -13.68 8.25
CA THR A 435 -18.18 -14.41 7.20
C THR A 435 -17.99 -13.80 5.82
N GLY A 436 -17.45 -12.58 5.72
CA GLY A 436 -17.31 -11.88 4.44
C GLY A 436 -16.43 -12.60 3.41
N ILE A 437 -15.52 -13.47 3.85
CA ILE A 437 -14.73 -14.31 2.92
C ILE A 437 -15.59 -15.34 2.17
N ALA A 438 -16.82 -15.64 2.59
CA ALA A 438 -17.68 -16.61 1.90
C ALA A 438 -18.38 -16.03 0.67
N ASP A 439 -18.33 -14.71 0.48
CA ASP A 439 -18.94 -14.02 -0.65
C ASP A 439 -18.18 -14.37 -1.96
N ILE A 440 -18.93 -14.69 -3.02
CA ILE A 440 -18.40 -14.95 -4.35
C ILE A 440 -17.66 -13.71 -4.88
N GLY A 441 -18.10 -12.51 -4.52
CA GLY A 441 -17.42 -11.25 -4.84
C GLY A 441 -16.04 -11.08 -4.20
N GLN A 442 -15.64 -11.98 -3.29
CA GLN A 442 -14.30 -12.05 -2.71
C GLN A 442 -13.36 -13.03 -3.41
N GLN A 443 -13.79 -13.65 -4.51
CA GLN A 443 -12.93 -14.46 -5.37
C GLN A 443 -12.29 -13.58 -6.44
N TYR A 444 -10.96 -13.65 -6.53
CA TYR A 444 -10.17 -12.90 -7.49
C TYR A 444 -9.31 -13.85 -8.31
N GLN A 445 -9.20 -13.59 -9.61
CA GLN A 445 -8.19 -14.23 -10.43
C GLN A 445 -6.85 -13.54 -10.15
N VAL A 446 -5.91 -14.28 -9.59
CA VAL A 446 -4.60 -13.78 -9.14
C VAL A 446 -3.51 -14.46 -9.94
N VAL A 447 -2.55 -13.67 -10.39
CA VAL A 447 -1.33 -14.13 -11.06
C VAL A 447 -0.14 -13.67 -10.24
N GLU A 448 0.74 -14.58 -9.87
CA GLU A 448 2.03 -14.21 -9.28
C GLU A 448 2.93 -13.68 -10.39
N LEU A 449 3.36 -12.42 -10.26
CA LEU A 449 4.13 -11.76 -11.30
C LEU A 449 5.57 -12.27 -11.26
N SER A 450 5.86 -13.27 -12.08
CA SER A 450 7.21 -13.82 -12.32
C SER A 450 7.81 -13.34 -13.65
N ARG A 451 6.96 -13.09 -14.65
CA ARG A 451 7.36 -12.65 -15.98
C ARG A 451 6.34 -11.69 -16.60
N ALA A 452 6.85 -10.71 -17.31
CA ALA A 452 6.10 -9.80 -18.18
C ALA A 452 6.77 -9.73 -19.55
N SER A 453 6.06 -9.24 -20.55
CA SER A 453 6.65 -8.98 -21.87
C SER A 453 6.19 -7.66 -22.47
N ALA A 454 6.95 -7.21 -23.45
CA ALA A 454 6.68 -6.00 -24.22
C ALA A 454 7.15 -6.15 -25.66
N GLN A 455 6.41 -5.56 -26.58
CA GLN A 455 6.80 -5.47 -27.98
C GLN A 455 6.86 -4.01 -28.40
N VAL A 456 8.03 -3.59 -28.89
CA VAL A 456 8.25 -2.19 -29.25
C VAL A 456 9.01 -2.05 -30.55
N SER A 457 8.65 -1.05 -31.35
CA SER A 457 9.49 -0.65 -32.47
C SER A 457 10.73 0.10 -31.95
N ARG A 458 11.87 -0.07 -32.61
CA ARG A 458 13.11 0.61 -32.23
C ARG A 458 12.94 2.11 -32.28
N ASP A 459 12.29 2.65 -33.30
CA ASP A 459 12.13 4.10 -33.44
C ASP A 459 11.14 4.67 -32.42
N GLY A 460 10.02 3.99 -32.17
CA GLY A 460 9.00 4.43 -31.20
C GLY A 460 9.40 4.26 -29.74
N SER A 461 10.40 3.43 -29.46
CA SER A 461 10.94 3.23 -28.11
C SER A 461 12.09 4.16 -27.77
N ARG A 462 12.66 4.93 -28.71
CA ARG A 462 13.77 5.84 -28.38
C ARG A 462 13.29 6.94 -27.44
N ILE A 463 14.09 7.22 -26.41
CA ILE A 463 13.90 8.43 -25.61
C ILE A 463 14.39 9.61 -26.46
N ASP A 464 13.47 10.50 -26.81
CA ASP A 464 13.72 11.75 -27.53
C ASP A 464 13.35 12.97 -26.66
N ASP A 465 13.30 14.15 -27.26
CA ASP A 465 12.95 15.42 -26.62
C ASP A 465 11.44 15.73 -26.67
N THR A 466 10.59 14.76 -27.06
CA THR A 466 9.14 14.98 -27.14
C THR A 466 8.48 15.09 -25.76
N ASP A 467 9.00 14.36 -24.76
CA ASP A 467 8.50 14.36 -23.39
C ASP A 467 9.59 14.84 -22.41
N GLU A 468 9.34 15.95 -21.70
CA GLU A 468 10.26 16.46 -20.66
C GLU A 468 10.25 15.62 -19.37
N GLU A 469 9.13 14.95 -19.06
CA GLU A 469 8.96 14.12 -17.86
C GLU A 469 8.78 12.64 -18.18
N ARG A 470 9.26 11.77 -17.28
CA ARG A 470 8.99 10.33 -17.38
C ARG A 470 7.52 10.04 -17.10
N ALA A 471 6.88 9.27 -17.98
CA ALA A 471 5.59 8.68 -17.71
C ALA A 471 5.69 7.72 -16.52
N ARG A 472 4.89 7.94 -15.48
CA ARG A 472 4.80 7.06 -14.31
C ARG A 472 3.35 6.67 -14.05
N ALA A 473 3.03 5.41 -14.31
CA ALA A 473 1.73 4.87 -13.94
C ALA A 473 1.64 4.69 -12.42
N GLY A 474 0.58 5.22 -11.80
CA GLY A 474 0.26 4.96 -10.40
C GLY A 474 -0.52 3.64 -10.27
N PHE A 475 -0.17 2.81 -9.29
CA PHE A 475 -0.87 1.54 -9.00
C PHE A 475 -1.36 1.48 -7.55
N THR A 476 -2.46 0.75 -7.32
CA THR A 476 -2.98 0.48 -5.98
C THR A 476 -2.44 -0.85 -5.49
N VAL A 477 -1.64 -0.85 -4.41
CA VAL A 477 -1.03 -2.06 -3.86
C VAL A 477 -1.46 -2.27 -2.41
N VAL A 478 -2.01 -3.45 -2.11
CA VAL A 478 -2.51 -3.83 -0.79
C VAL A 478 -1.71 -5.01 -0.22
N PRO A 479 -1.14 -4.91 0.99
CA PRO A 479 -0.51 -6.05 1.65
C PRO A 479 -1.55 -6.98 2.29
N MET A 480 -1.36 -8.29 2.14
CA MET A 480 -2.17 -9.36 2.68
C MET A 480 -1.30 -10.24 3.58
N ALA A 481 -1.29 -9.93 4.88
CA ALA A 481 -0.51 -10.66 5.88
C ALA A 481 -1.33 -11.78 6.53
N ASP A 482 -0.97 -13.03 6.25
CA ASP A 482 -1.62 -14.18 6.87
C ASP A 482 -0.96 -14.64 8.17
N ILE A 483 -1.47 -14.13 9.30
CA ILE A 483 -0.89 -14.41 10.62
C ILE A 483 -1.54 -15.67 11.20
N ASP A 484 -0.94 -16.82 10.90
CA ASP A 484 -1.39 -18.12 11.41
C ASP A 484 -1.02 -18.29 12.90
N PRO A 485 -1.99 -18.47 13.81
CA PRO A 485 -1.71 -18.70 15.23
C PRO A 485 -0.79 -19.90 15.50
N ARG A 486 -0.75 -20.91 14.61
CA ARG A 486 0.12 -22.09 14.75
C ARG A 486 1.61 -21.78 14.60
N HIS A 487 1.94 -20.64 14.00
CA HIS A 487 3.32 -20.20 13.78
C HIS A 487 3.71 -19.03 14.69
N VAL A 488 2.83 -18.58 15.57
CA VAL A 488 3.12 -17.56 16.57
C VAL A 488 3.82 -18.22 17.76
N THR A 489 5.09 -17.88 17.99
CA THR A 489 5.92 -18.43 19.07
C THR A 489 5.90 -17.57 20.32
N GLU A 490 5.81 -16.25 20.14
CA GLU A 490 5.68 -15.31 21.25
C GLU A 490 4.46 -14.43 21.07
N ARG A 491 3.73 -14.23 22.17
CA ARG A 491 2.59 -13.33 22.21
C ARG A 491 2.47 -12.71 23.59
N TRP A 492 2.32 -11.39 23.61
CA TRP A 492 2.13 -10.65 24.83
C TRP A 492 1.40 -9.35 24.57
N TYR A 493 0.83 -8.79 25.63
CA TYR A 493 0.03 -7.58 25.60
C TYR A 493 0.47 -6.65 26.73
N ALA A 494 0.57 -5.36 26.45
CA ALA A 494 0.74 -4.34 27.48
C ALA A 494 -0.66 -3.80 27.84
N GLN A 495 -1.24 -4.30 28.94
CA GLN A 495 -2.64 -4.02 29.30
C GLN A 495 -2.93 -2.53 29.47
N ASP A 496 -1.97 -1.80 30.05
CA ASP A 496 -2.19 -0.40 30.45
C ASP A 496 -2.28 0.56 29.26
N VAL A 497 -1.80 0.12 28.08
CA VAL A 497 -1.78 0.93 26.86
C VAL A 497 -2.58 0.29 25.71
N GLY A 498 -3.05 -0.94 25.86
CA GLY A 498 -3.82 -1.64 24.81
C GLY A 498 -2.98 -2.14 23.62
N LEU A 499 -1.65 -2.21 23.77
CA LEU A 499 -0.72 -2.70 22.76
C LEU A 499 -0.68 -4.23 22.77
N GLY A 500 -0.79 -4.85 21.59
CA GLY A 500 -0.60 -6.29 21.42
C GLY A 500 0.57 -6.60 20.51
N VAL A 501 1.35 -7.62 20.86
CA VAL A 501 2.50 -8.08 20.09
C VAL A 501 2.41 -9.57 19.85
N ALA A 502 2.57 -9.99 18.59
CA ALA A 502 2.62 -11.39 18.21
C ALA A 502 3.78 -11.60 17.23
N TYR A 503 4.76 -12.41 17.63
CA TYR A 503 5.87 -12.82 16.79
C TYR A 503 5.55 -14.16 16.13
N ALA A 504 5.54 -14.15 14.81
CA ALA A 504 5.39 -15.33 13.98
C ALA A 504 6.75 -15.70 13.37
N GLN A 505 7.27 -16.89 13.74
CA GLN A 505 8.47 -17.46 13.13
C GLN A 505 8.27 -17.82 11.65
N ARG A 506 7.01 -17.89 11.21
CA ARG A 506 6.60 -18.06 9.81
C ARG A 506 5.27 -17.34 9.56
N LEU A 507 5.23 -16.55 8.51
CA LEU A 507 4.12 -15.72 8.05
C LEU A 507 4.12 -15.72 6.51
N ASP A 508 2.94 -15.92 5.92
CA ASP A 508 2.75 -15.80 4.48
C ASP A 508 2.20 -14.41 4.12
N LEU A 509 3.04 -13.56 3.55
CA LEU A 509 2.73 -12.20 3.15
C LEU A 509 2.60 -12.11 1.63
N ALA A 510 1.51 -11.52 1.13
CA ALA A 510 1.38 -11.20 -0.29
C ALA A 510 1.16 -9.70 -0.49
N TRP A 511 1.60 -9.13 -1.61
CA TRP A 511 1.22 -7.79 -2.04
C TRP A 511 0.44 -7.90 -3.32
N LEU A 512 -0.77 -7.35 -3.32
CA LEU A 512 -1.69 -7.39 -4.44
C LEU A 512 -1.67 -6.03 -5.14
N ASN A 513 -1.24 -6.00 -6.40
CA ASN A 513 -1.48 -4.87 -7.29
C ASN A 513 -2.87 -5.03 -7.93
N LEU A 514 -3.77 -4.13 -7.55
CA LEU A 514 -5.19 -4.14 -7.91
C LEU A 514 -5.48 -3.29 -9.16
N GLY A 515 -4.45 -2.96 -9.95
CA GLY A 515 -4.57 -2.19 -11.18
C GLY A 515 -4.13 -0.72 -11.05
N PRO A 516 -4.26 0.04 -12.15
CA PRO A 516 -3.88 1.44 -12.20
C PRO A 516 -4.78 2.30 -11.29
N ARG A 517 -4.22 3.37 -10.72
CA ARG A 517 -4.95 4.38 -9.94
C ARG A 517 -5.83 5.23 -10.86
N ARG A 518 -7.03 4.74 -11.13
CA ARG A 518 -8.08 5.41 -11.89
C ARG A 518 -9.43 5.14 -11.20
N PRO A 519 -10.43 6.02 -11.39
CA PRO A 519 -11.77 5.79 -10.86
C PRO A 519 -12.28 4.41 -11.26
N GLY A 520 -12.78 3.65 -10.28
CA GLY A 520 -13.21 2.27 -10.48
C GLY A 520 -14.06 1.76 -9.32
N PRO A 521 -14.51 0.50 -9.37
CA PRO A 521 -15.29 -0.08 -8.29
C PRO A 521 -14.47 -0.08 -6.99
N THR A 522 -15.09 0.35 -5.90
CA THR A 522 -14.51 0.26 -4.56
C THR A 522 -14.62 -1.18 -4.07
N ARG A 523 -13.51 -1.73 -3.59
CA ARG A 523 -13.42 -3.08 -3.04
C ARG A 523 -12.90 -3.03 -1.61
N ARG A 524 -13.31 -4.01 -0.81
CA ARG A 524 -12.82 -4.20 0.55
C ARG A 524 -11.98 -5.46 0.62
N ILE A 525 -10.67 -5.32 0.82
CA ILE A 525 -9.69 -6.41 0.78
C ILE A 525 -8.71 -6.20 1.92
N GLY A 526 -8.55 -7.21 2.79
CA GLY A 526 -7.57 -7.15 3.87
C GLY A 526 -7.77 -6.03 4.88
N GLY A 527 -9.02 -5.57 5.10
CA GLY A 527 -9.35 -4.42 5.93
C GLY A 527 -9.28 -3.06 5.21
N HIS A 528 -8.67 -3.02 4.02
CA HIS A 528 -8.54 -1.82 3.22
C HIS A 528 -9.76 -1.62 2.32
N ARG A 529 -10.28 -0.38 2.24
CA ARG A 529 -11.26 0.04 1.22
C ARG A 529 -10.52 0.83 0.15
N VAL A 530 -10.48 0.30 -1.08
CA VAL A 530 -9.67 0.84 -2.17
C VAL A 530 -10.43 0.81 -3.50
N GLU A 531 -10.18 1.79 -4.36
CA GLU A 531 -10.58 1.72 -5.77
C GLU A 531 -9.67 0.72 -6.50
N ALA A 532 -10.28 -0.29 -7.10
CA ALA A 532 -9.58 -1.44 -7.66
C ALA A 532 -10.19 -1.84 -9.00
N PRO A 533 -9.83 -1.14 -10.10
CA PRO A 533 -10.30 -1.45 -11.45
C PRO A 533 -9.76 -2.79 -11.99
N LEU A 534 -8.72 -3.35 -11.37
CA LEU A 534 -8.02 -4.57 -11.78
C LEU A 534 -7.32 -4.42 -13.14
N PHE A 535 -6.56 -5.43 -13.56
CA PHE A 535 -5.98 -5.49 -14.90
C PHE A 535 -6.90 -6.28 -15.81
N ARG A 536 -7.15 -5.78 -17.02
CA ARG A 536 -7.89 -6.50 -18.06
C ARG A 536 -6.89 -7.05 -19.06
N VAL A 537 -6.83 -8.37 -19.20
CA VAL A 537 -5.89 -9.03 -20.11
C VAL A 537 -6.57 -10.13 -20.90
N CYS A 538 -6.06 -10.45 -22.09
CA CYS A 538 -6.47 -11.64 -22.83
C CYS A 538 -6.26 -12.90 -21.97
N GLU A 539 -7.28 -13.76 -21.88
CA GLU A 539 -7.24 -14.97 -21.06
C GLU A 539 -6.23 -16.02 -21.51
N SER A 540 -5.77 -15.96 -22.77
CA SER A 540 -4.80 -16.90 -23.33
C SER A 540 -3.39 -16.33 -23.40
N CYS A 541 -3.22 -15.12 -23.94
CA CYS A 541 -1.89 -14.56 -24.18
C CYS A 541 -1.43 -13.54 -23.13
N GLY A 542 -2.31 -13.10 -22.23
CA GLY A 542 -1.97 -12.19 -21.14
C GLY A 542 -1.67 -10.75 -21.56
N HIS A 543 -1.88 -10.42 -22.84
CA HIS A 543 -1.77 -9.07 -23.36
C HIS A 543 -2.86 -8.16 -22.80
N LEU A 544 -2.52 -6.89 -22.54
CA LEU A 544 -3.39 -5.87 -21.98
C LEU A 544 -4.50 -5.52 -22.96
N ASP A 545 -5.74 -5.72 -22.51
CA ASP A 545 -6.95 -5.32 -23.22
C ASP A 545 -7.31 -3.87 -22.81
N GLN A 546 -7.28 -2.95 -23.78
CA GLN A 546 -7.50 -1.53 -23.55
C GLN A 546 -8.91 -1.08 -23.98
N ASP A 547 -9.48 -1.72 -24.99
CA ASP A 547 -10.75 -1.35 -25.61
C ASP A 547 -11.89 -2.33 -25.26
N PRO A 548 -12.66 -2.07 -24.19
CA PRO A 548 -13.73 -2.97 -23.76
C PRO A 548 -14.82 -3.11 -24.81
N ASN A 549 -15.36 -4.32 -24.96
CA ASN A 549 -16.38 -4.71 -25.95
C ASN A 549 -15.87 -4.77 -27.40
N SER A 550 -14.55 -4.84 -27.60
CA SER A 550 -13.97 -5.09 -28.92
C SER A 550 -12.80 -6.05 -28.82
N ASN A 551 -12.58 -6.86 -29.85
CA ASN A 551 -11.39 -7.69 -29.97
C ASN A 551 -10.54 -7.19 -31.13
N SER A 552 -9.36 -6.65 -30.82
CA SER A 552 -8.42 -6.17 -31.82
C SER A 552 -7.25 -7.12 -31.95
N ALA A 553 -6.90 -7.53 -33.17
CA ALA A 553 -5.73 -8.39 -33.42
C ALA A 553 -4.39 -7.79 -32.96
N ARG A 554 -4.36 -6.48 -32.64
CA ARG A 554 -3.21 -5.75 -32.08
C ARG A 554 -3.08 -5.90 -30.56
N GLU A 555 -4.15 -6.32 -29.88
CA GLU A 555 -4.17 -6.56 -28.43
C GLU A 555 -3.87 -8.03 -28.09
N HIS A 556 -3.17 -8.73 -28.98
CA HIS A 556 -2.79 -10.13 -28.82
C HIS A 556 -1.41 -10.39 -29.40
N HIS A 557 -0.72 -11.39 -28.84
CA HIS A 557 0.41 -12.00 -29.53
C HIS A 557 -0.04 -12.66 -30.86
N PRO A 558 0.82 -12.70 -31.89
CA PRO A 558 0.54 -13.35 -33.17
C PRO A 558 0.07 -14.79 -33.07
N TRP A 559 0.65 -15.57 -32.16
CA TRP A 559 0.31 -16.98 -31.93
C TRP A 559 -0.84 -17.16 -30.92
N CYS A 560 -1.51 -16.07 -30.51
CA CYS A 560 -2.70 -16.18 -29.68
C CYS A 560 -3.86 -16.76 -30.48
N ARG A 561 -4.49 -17.81 -29.96
CA ARG A 561 -5.66 -18.42 -30.58
C ARG A 561 -6.87 -17.48 -30.71
N HIS A 562 -6.99 -16.50 -29.81
CA HIS A 562 -8.13 -15.56 -29.77
C HIS A 562 -7.90 -14.29 -30.59
N ARG A 563 -6.74 -14.17 -31.26
CA ARG A 563 -6.34 -12.95 -31.97
C ARG A 563 -7.35 -12.49 -33.02
N ASN A 564 -8.02 -13.43 -33.69
CA ASN A 564 -8.95 -13.15 -34.78
C ASN A 564 -10.39 -13.52 -34.43
N ASP A 565 -10.68 -13.84 -33.16
CA ASP A 565 -12.05 -14.14 -32.73
C ASP A 565 -12.89 -12.86 -32.75
N LEU A 566 -14.20 -12.99 -33.00
CA LEU A 566 -15.12 -11.85 -32.95
C LEU A 566 -15.55 -11.51 -31.52
N ASP A 567 -15.54 -12.52 -30.65
CA ASP A 567 -15.89 -12.39 -29.25
C ASP A 567 -14.68 -11.90 -28.45
N GLU A 568 -14.95 -11.15 -27.38
CA GLU A 568 -13.92 -10.66 -26.47
C GLU A 568 -13.53 -11.75 -25.48
N HIS A 569 -12.23 -12.02 -25.37
CA HIS A 569 -11.65 -13.05 -24.50
C HIS A 569 -10.80 -12.43 -23.37
N ALA A 570 -11.36 -11.43 -22.68
CA ALA A 570 -10.68 -10.71 -21.62
C ALA A 570 -11.02 -11.26 -20.22
N ARG A 571 -10.04 -11.23 -19.32
CA ARG A 571 -10.19 -11.53 -17.89
C ARG A 571 -9.67 -10.39 -17.03
N GLN A 572 -10.36 -10.18 -15.91
CA GLN A 572 -9.88 -9.31 -14.86
C GLN A 572 -8.95 -10.08 -13.92
N ILE A 573 -7.73 -9.59 -13.76
CA ILE A 573 -6.73 -10.21 -12.89
C ILE A 573 -6.16 -9.22 -11.88
N VAL A 574 -5.62 -9.79 -10.81
CA VAL A 574 -4.80 -9.14 -9.78
C VAL A 574 -3.37 -9.66 -9.94
N LEU A 575 -2.39 -8.76 -9.98
CA LEU A 575 -0.99 -9.19 -9.91
C LEU A 575 -0.58 -9.31 -8.45
N SER A 576 0.17 -10.34 -8.12
CA SER A 576 0.65 -10.58 -6.77
C SER A 576 2.16 -10.80 -6.75
N ARG A 577 2.75 -10.57 -5.59
CA ARG A 577 4.01 -11.18 -5.19
C ARG A 577 3.83 -11.78 -3.81
N SER A 578 4.37 -12.97 -3.57
CA SER A 578 4.29 -13.64 -2.27
C SER A 578 5.65 -13.75 -1.59
N LEU A 579 5.67 -13.69 -0.27
CA LEU A 579 6.85 -13.87 0.56
C LEU A 579 6.47 -14.64 1.82
N THR A 580 7.04 -15.82 1.99
CA THR A 580 7.01 -16.53 3.27
C THR A 580 8.23 -16.09 4.08
N THR A 581 8.00 -15.51 5.26
CA THR A 581 9.06 -14.92 6.09
C THR A 581 8.67 -14.85 7.56
N GLN A 582 9.48 -14.20 8.40
CA GLN A 582 9.15 -13.89 9.79
C GLN A 582 8.41 -12.56 9.89
N GLY A 583 7.50 -12.46 10.87
CA GLY A 583 6.72 -11.25 11.09
C GLY A 583 6.48 -10.97 12.56
N LEU A 584 6.55 -9.70 12.94
CA LEU A 584 6.12 -9.18 14.22
C LEU A 584 4.90 -8.29 13.99
N LEU A 585 3.73 -8.78 14.38
CA LEU A 585 2.52 -7.96 14.39
C LEU A 585 2.48 -7.14 15.67
N MET A 586 2.46 -5.82 15.50
CA MET A 586 2.14 -4.86 16.54
C MET A 586 0.70 -4.39 16.36
N THR A 587 -0.24 -4.98 17.09
CA THR A 587 -1.63 -4.54 17.14
C THR A 587 -1.71 -3.22 17.89
N LEU A 588 -2.23 -2.19 17.22
CA LEU A 588 -2.29 -0.86 17.78
C LEU A 588 -3.49 -0.73 18.72
N PRO A 589 -3.36 0.06 19.80
CA PRO A 589 -4.51 0.52 20.56
C PRO A 589 -5.44 1.25 19.61
N TRP A 590 -6.74 0.98 19.73
CA TRP A 590 -7.72 1.60 18.84
C TRP A 590 -7.69 3.14 18.96
N GLN A 591 -7.28 3.67 20.12
CA GLN A 591 -7.14 5.11 20.33
C GLN A 591 -6.10 5.74 19.40
N THR A 592 -5.06 4.98 19.05
CA THR A 592 -3.92 5.40 18.24
C THR A 592 -4.23 5.37 16.74
N ALA A 593 -5.13 4.49 16.29
CA ALA A 593 -5.44 4.28 14.87
C ALA A 593 -6.76 4.94 14.40
N ALA A 594 -7.72 5.19 15.30
CA ALA A 594 -9.06 5.63 14.92
C ALA A 594 -9.13 7.13 14.55
N GLY A 595 -9.45 7.43 13.29
CA GLY A 595 -9.90 8.75 12.84
C GLY A 595 -8.81 9.80 12.64
N ASP A 596 -7.53 9.41 12.56
CA ASP A 596 -6.43 10.30 12.20
C ASP A 596 -5.69 9.73 10.98
N LEU A 597 -5.88 10.37 9.82
CA LEU A 597 -5.20 10.00 8.56
C LEU A 597 -3.67 10.05 8.67
N TYR A 598 -3.12 10.82 9.62
CA TYR A 598 -1.68 10.95 9.83
C TYR A 598 -1.10 9.89 10.77
N ALA A 599 -1.90 9.26 11.63
CA ALA A 599 -1.38 8.45 12.74
C ALA A 599 -0.59 7.23 12.25
N ILE A 600 -1.19 6.40 11.40
CA ILE A 600 -0.55 5.16 10.91
C ILE A 600 0.71 5.48 10.07
N PRO A 601 0.67 6.39 9.05
CA PRO A 601 1.87 6.75 8.31
C PRO A 601 2.99 7.32 9.18
N SER A 602 2.64 8.17 10.15
CA SER A 602 3.59 8.80 11.06
C SER A 602 4.23 7.80 12.01
N LEU A 603 3.43 6.90 12.60
CA LEU A 603 3.91 5.86 13.50
C LEU A 603 4.79 4.85 12.77
N ARG A 604 4.43 4.48 11.53
CA ARG A 604 5.26 3.60 10.69
C ARG A 604 6.63 4.22 10.39
N ALA A 605 6.67 5.50 10.04
CA ALA A 605 7.93 6.22 9.83
C ALA A 605 8.73 6.33 11.14
N ALA A 606 8.07 6.58 12.26
CA ALA A 606 8.72 6.68 13.57
C ALA A 606 9.28 5.34 14.04
N LEU A 607 8.60 4.22 13.79
CA LEU A 607 9.07 2.88 14.11
C LEU A 607 10.36 2.54 13.35
N ARG A 608 10.42 2.85 12.06
CA ARG A 608 11.65 2.72 11.25
C ARG A 608 12.79 3.58 11.78
N LEU A 609 12.51 4.83 12.19
CA LEU A 609 13.48 5.71 12.86
C LEU A 609 13.98 5.12 14.19
N GLY A 610 13.07 4.60 15.01
CA GLY A 610 13.38 3.95 16.29
C GLY A 610 14.27 2.73 16.12
N MET A 611 13.94 1.85 15.16
CA MET A 611 14.75 0.69 14.83
C MET A 611 16.16 1.10 14.38
N GLN A 612 16.27 2.09 13.47
CA GLN A 612 17.58 2.56 13.01
C GLN A 612 18.45 3.08 14.19
N ARG A 613 17.85 3.76 15.16
CA ARG A 613 18.57 4.24 16.35
C ARG A 613 18.93 3.11 17.31
N ALA A 614 18.01 2.18 17.57
CA ALA A 614 18.20 1.08 18.51
C ALA A 614 19.25 0.06 18.03
N PHE A 615 19.37 -0.15 16.72
CA PHE A 615 20.36 -1.08 16.15
C PHE A 615 21.69 -0.43 15.77
N GLY A 616 21.81 0.90 15.85
CA GLY A 616 23.02 1.62 15.46
C GLY A 616 23.30 1.67 13.94
N GLY A 617 22.39 1.13 13.12
CA GLY A 617 22.48 1.09 11.66
C GLY A 617 21.09 0.98 11.02
N SER A 618 20.99 1.09 9.69
CA SER A 618 19.71 0.90 8.98
C SER A 618 19.46 -0.60 8.77
N PRO A 619 18.41 -1.19 9.38
CA PRO A 619 18.03 -2.57 9.10
C PRO A 619 17.26 -2.62 7.77
N ASP A 620 17.97 -2.46 6.65
CA ASP A 620 17.36 -2.35 5.31
C ASP A 620 16.59 -3.62 4.90
N HIS A 621 16.83 -4.75 5.56
CA HIS A 621 16.11 -6.02 5.39
C HIS A 621 14.77 -6.08 6.13
N LEU A 622 14.41 -5.06 6.95
CA LEU A 622 13.12 -5.03 7.66
C LEU A 622 12.13 -4.07 7.00
N GLY A 623 11.00 -4.62 6.57
CA GLY A 623 9.84 -3.87 6.11
C GLY A 623 8.89 -3.54 7.27
N VAL A 624 8.14 -2.44 7.12
CA VAL A 624 6.97 -2.16 7.97
C VAL A 624 5.78 -1.89 7.06
N ALA A 625 4.72 -2.68 7.23
CA ALA A 625 3.47 -2.59 6.49
C ALA A 625 2.31 -2.32 7.44
N SER A 626 1.36 -1.50 7.01
CA SER A 626 0.09 -1.35 7.70
C SER A 626 -0.80 -2.51 7.32
N VAL A 627 -1.35 -3.21 8.31
CA VAL A 627 -2.19 -4.40 8.11
C VAL A 627 -3.37 -4.38 9.07
N ASN A 628 -4.44 -5.06 8.69
CA ASN A 628 -5.54 -5.36 9.60
C ASN A 628 -5.45 -6.83 10.02
N ALA A 629 -5.38 -7.06 11.32
CA ALA A 629 -5.20 -8.40 11.88
C ALA A 629 -6.09 -8.60 13.11
N SER A 630 -6.51 -9.83 13.31
CA SER A 630 -7.19 -10.24 14.53
C SER A 630 -6.19 -10.80 15.53
N ALA A 631 -6.40 -10.53 16.82
CA ALA A 631 -5.68 -11.19 17.91
C ALA A 631 -6.00 -12.70 18.00
N GLY A 632 -7.02 -13.19 17.28
CA GLY A 632 -7.34 -14.62 17.17
C GLY A 632 -8.79 -14.87 16.72
N PRO A 633 -9.20 -16.13 16.57
CA PRO A 633 -10.55 -16.48 16.15
C PRO A 633 -11.63 -15.85 17.05
N GLY A 634 -12.60 -15.17 16.45
CA GLY A 634 -13.73 -14.52 17.16
C GLY A 634 -13.40 -13.17 17.82
N ARG A 635 -12.17 -12.66 17.67
CA ARG A 635 -11.78 -11.32 18.13
C ARG A 635 -11.94 -10.29 17.01
N PRO A 636 -12.28 -9.03 17.34
CA PRO A 636 -12.39 -7.98 16.34
C PRO A 636 -11.04 -7.75 15.67
N VAL A 637 -11.09 -7.49 14.37
CA VAL A 637 -9.92 -7.06 13.62
C VAL A 637 -9.55 -5.64 14.07
N ALA A 638 -8.26 -5.42 14.30
CA ALA A 638 -7.70 -4.13 14.65
C ALA A 638 -6.65 -3.69 13.63
N ASP A 639 -6.40 -2.39 13.58
CA ASP A 639 -5.27 -1.83 12.85
C ASP A 639 -3.96 -2.27 13.51
N GLY A 640 -3.00 -2.65 12.70
CA GLY A 640 -1.70 -3.11 13.14
C GLY A 640 -0.58 -2.63 12.23
N LEU A 641 0.62 -2.59 12.79
CA LEU A 641 1.84 -2.48 12.03
C LEU A 641 2.53 -3.84 12.04
N LEU A 642 2.72 -4.41 10.85
CA LEU A 642 3.51 -5.61 10.65
C LEU A 642 4.95 -5.19 10.36
N ILE A 643 5.87 -5.53 11.24
CA ILE A 643 7.30 -5.55 10.93
C ILE A 643 7.59 -6.92 10.33
N HIS A 644 8.19 -6.99 9.16
CA HIS A 644 8.51 -8.26 8.51
C HIS A 644 9.90 -8.23 7.90
N ASP A 645 10.51 -9.39 7.77
CA ASP A 645 11.77 -9.51 7.05
C ASP A 645 11.51 -9.48 5.53
N LEU A 646 12.46 -8.97 4.76
CA LEU A 646 12.44 -8.95 3.30
C LEU A 646 13.12 -10.20 2.71
N VAL A 647 13.87 -10.93 3.52
CA VAL A 647 14.51 -12.18 3.13
C VAL A 647 13.49 -13.33 3.27
N PRO A 648 13.29 -14.16 2.22
CA PRO A 648 12.48 -15.38 2.34
C PRO A 648 12.98 -16.26 3.49
N GLY A 649 12.07 -16.77 4.32
CA GLY A 649 12.38 -17.52 5.54
C GLY A 649 12.77 -16.67 6.76
N GLY A 650 13.21 -15.42 6.54
CA GLY A 650 13.58 -14.46 7.58
C GLY A 650 15.01 -14.62 8.09
N THR A 651 15.53 -13.55 8.70
CA THR A 651 16.90 -13.50 9.25
C THR A 651 16.98 -13.78 10.75
N GLY A 652 15.87 -14.02 11.45
CA GLY A 652 15.85 -14.19 12.91
C GLY A 652 15.84 -12.87 13.70
N TYR A 653 16.08 -11.74 13.05
CA TYR A 653 16.21 -10.42 13.70
C TYR A 653 14.96 -10.00 14.50
N LEU A 654 13.78 -10.44 14.03
CA LEU A 654 12.50 -10.08 14.65
C LEU A 654 12.26 -10.80 15.99
N ALA A 655 12.93 -11.91 16.27
CA ALA A 655 12.81 -12.58 17.57
C ALA A 655 13.33 -11.67 18.70
N ASP A 656 14.44 -10.97 18.49
CA ASP A 656 14.95 -10.00 19.48
C ASP A 656 14.02 -8.79 19.62
N VAL A 657 13.48 -8.27 18.51
CA VAL A 657 12.53 -7.14 18.51
C VAL A 657 11.24 -7.48 19.23
N ALA A 658 10.81 -8.75 19.20
CA ALA A 658 9.59 -9.21 19.85
C ALA A 658 9.67 -9.07 21.38
N ARG A 659 10.86 -9.05 21.98
CA ARG A 659 11.01 -8.94 23.43
C ARG A 659 10.51 -7.59 23.94
N PRO A 660 9.70 -7.54 25.04
CA PRO A 660 9.11 -6.30 25.52
C PRO A 660 10.11 -5.18 25.82
N ASP A 661 11.25 -5.52 26.42
CA ASP A 661 12.34 -4.57 26.73
C ASP A 661 12.95 -3.96 25.46
N LYS A 662 13.15 -4.80 24.43
CA LYS A 662 13.71 -4.35 23.15
C LYS A 662 12.73 -3.46 22.38
N LEU A 663 11.45 -3.85 22.30
CA LEU A 663 10.43 -3.03 21.64
C LEU A 663 10.24 -1.69 22.37
N TRP A 664 10.22 -1.70 23.71
CA TRP A 664 10.18 -0.48 24.50
C TRP A 664 11.36 0.45 24.20
N GLN A 665 12.57 -0.10 24.09
CA GLN A 665 13.77 0.65 23.72
C GLN A 665 13.60 1.31 22.34
N ILE A 666 13.10 0.57 21.35
CA ILE A 666 12.84 1.06 19.99
C ILE A 666 11.83 2.21 20.00
N LEU A 667 10.69 2.03 20.68
CA LEU A 667 9.65 3.05 20.77
C LEU A 667 10.12 4.30 21.52
N THR A 668 10.90 4.13 22.58
CA THR A 668 11.49 5.24 23.34
C THR A 668 12.49 6.02 22.49
N GLN A 669 13.36 5.35 21.74
CA GLN A 669 14.30 6.01 20.83
C GLN A 669 13.58 6.78 19.72
N ALA A 670 12.46 6.26 19.21
CA ALA A 670 11.59 6.98 18.28
C ALA A 670 10.95 8.21 18.94
N TYR A 671 10.41 8.06 20.15
CA TYR A 671 9.73 9.13 20.89
C TYR A 671 10.67 10.31 21.15
N LEU A 672 11.85 10.04 21.73
CA LEU A 672 12.88 11.05 21.97
C LEU A 672 13.31 11.76 20.68
N ALA A 673 13.46 11.01 19.59
CA ALA A 673 13.83 11.56 18.29
C ALA A 673 12.82 12.59 17.75
N VAL A 674 11.53 12.31 17.95
CA VAL A 674 10.43 13.12 17.41
C VAL A 674 10.10 14.29 18.34
N ARG A 675 10.09 14.05 19.66
CA ARG A 675 9.88 15.05 20.72
C ARG A 675 10.95 16.15 20.68
N ASP A 676 12.21 15.74 20.60
CA ASP A 676 13.35 16.66 20.71
C ASP A 676 13.78 17.24 19.35
N CYS A 677 13.03 16.94 18.28
CA CYS A 677 13.34 17.45 16.96
C CYS A 677 13.09 18.97 16.87
N PRO A 678 14.08 19.78 16.41
CA PRO A 678 13.93 21.24 16.33
C PRO A 678 12.78 21.71 15.42
N CYS A 679 12.29 20.86 14.50
CA CYS A 679 11.20 21.24 13.59
C CYS A 679 9.85 21.49 14.28
N ARG A 680 9.72 21.17 15.57
CA ARG A 680 8.56 21.55 16.38
C ARG A 680 8.31 23.07 16.37
N ASP A 681 9.37 23.86 16.22
CA ASP A 681 9.35 25.32 16.24
C ASP A 681 9.33 25.93 14.81
N GLU A 682 9.32 25.08 13.77
CA GLU A 682 9.45 25.49 12.36
C GLU A 682 8.10 25.54 11.60
N GLY A 683 6.98 25.19 12.25
CA GLY A 683 5.63 25.23 11.64
C GLY A 683 5.39 24.19 10.54
N ARG A 684 6.12 23.08 10.53
CA ARG A 684 6.04 21.99 9.53
C ARG A 684 5.43 20.73 10.13
N LEU A 685 4.76 19.91 9.31
CA LEU A 685 4.23 18.61 9.75
C LEU A 685 5.37 17.66 10.18
N ALA A 686 6.38 17.47 9.34
CA ALA A 686 7.59 16.70 9.63
C ALA A 686 8.80 17.28 8.88
N CYS A 687 10.02 16.84 9.21
CA CYS A 687 11.25 17.30 8.54
C CYS A 687 12.24 16.16 8.25
N HIS A 688 13.38 16.48 7.60
CA HIS A 688 14.47 15.51 7.31
C HIS A 688 15.09 14.93 8.57
N ARG A 689 15.10 15.67 9.67
CA ARG A 689 15.83 15.28 10.89
C ARG A 689 15.07 14.20 11.67
N CYS A 690 13.76 14.08 11.45
CA CYS A 690 12.89 13.10 12.10
C CYS A 690 12.26 12.11 11.11
N LEU A 691 11.03 12.33 10.66
CA LEU A 691 10.20 11.28 10.04
C LEU A 691 10.29 11.19 8.51
N LEU A 692 10.53 12.30 7.79
CA LEU A 692 10.47 12.29 6.32
C LEU A 692 11.45 11.31 5.64
N PRO A 693 12.66 11.03 6.16
CA PRO A 693 13.54 10.01 5.57
C PRO A 693 13.01 8.58 5.66
N PHE A 694 12.03 8.32 6.54
CA PHE A 694 11.50 6.99 6.84
C PHE A 694 10.08 6.79 6.30
N ALA A 695 9.47 7.84 5.77
CA ALA A 695 8.16 7.81 5.12
C ALA A 695 8.25 7.19 3.71
N ASP A 696 7.22 6.46 3.31
CA ASP A 696 7.09 6.02 1.92
C ASP A 696 6.71 7.21 1.03
N PHE A 697 7.11 7.18 -0.23
CA PHE A 697 6.90 8.29 -1.17
C PHE A 697 5.44 8.74 -1.27
N GLN A 698 4.51 7.78 -1.25
CA GLN A 698 3.06 8.03 -1.35
C GLN A 698 2.45 8.65 -0.08
N ASP A 699 3.16 8.58 1.05
CA ASP A 699 2.68 9.00 2.37
C ASP A 699 3.41 10.24 2.88
N LEU A 700 4.28 10.86 2.07
CA LEU A 700 5.08 12.01 2.47
C LEU A 700 4.23 13.19 3.00
N ASP A 701 3.06 13.40 2.40
CA ASP A 701 2.12 14.46 2.80
C ASP A 701 1.22 14.05 3.98
N LEU A 702 1.29 12.78 4.42
CA LEU A 702 0.50 12.19 5.50
C LEU A 702 1.36 11.89 6.74
N VAL A 703 2.59 12.39 6.81
CA VAL A 703 3.51 12.18 7.95
C VAL A 703 3.63 13.45 8.80
N SER A 704 3.35 13.32 10.10
CA SER A 704 3.31 14.38 11.09
C SER A 704 4.07 14.01 12.36
N ARG A 705 5.03 14.87 12.75
CA ARG A 705 5.80 14.82 13.99
C ARG A 705 4.87 14.79 15.20
N THR A 706 3.89 15.68 15.23
CA THR A 706 2.95 15.79 16.37
C THR A 706 2.07 14.55 16.49
N SER A 707 1.62 13.98 15.37
CA SER A 707 0.84 12.73 15.40
C SER A 707 1.70 11.56 15.88
N ALA A 708 2.93 11.39 15.34
CA ALA A 708 3.87 10.38 15.82
C ALA A 708 4.20 10.53 17.32
N GLU A 709 4.50 11.75 17.80
CA GLU A 709 4.81 12.01 19.20
C GLU A 709 3.65 11.58 20.11
N ARG A 710 2.41 11.92 19.74
CA ARG A 710 1.20 11.50 20.46
C ARG A 710 1.06 9.99 20.48
N SER A 711 1.12 9.33 19.32
CA SER A 711 0.97 7.87 19.21
C SER A 711 2.05 7.11 19.99
N LEU A 712 3.31 7.57 19.94
CA LEU A 712 4.40 6.95 20.68
C LEU A 712 4.24 7.12 22.19
N ARG A 713 3.83 8.31 22.64
CA ARG A 713 3.55 8.56 24.06
C ARG A 713 2.40 7.68 24.58
N GLU A 714 1.36 7.48 23.78
CA GLU A 714 0.27 6.55 24.10
C GLU A 714 0.78 5.11 24.23
N LEU A 715 1.58 4.63 23.27
CA LEU A 715 2.16 3.28 23.31
C LEU A 715 3.14 3.07 24.48
N LEU A 716 3.84 4.12 24.92
CA LEU A 716 4.73 4.08 26.07
C LEU A 716 3.98 4.25 27.41
N GLY A 717 2.70 4.61 27.40
CA GLY A 717 1.92 4.87 28.61
C GLY A 717 2.31 6.17 29.33
N GLY A 718 2.97 7.10 28.64
CA GLY A 718 3.46 8.35 29.20
C GLY A 718 4.72 8.88 28.53
N GLU A 719 5.32 9.91 29.13
CA GLU A 719 6.62 10.42 28.71
C GLU A 719 7.72 9.43 29.12
N ALA A 720 8.67 9.19 28.22
CA ALA A 720 9.82 8.34 28.46
C ALA A 720 11.13 9.11 28.28
N GLU A 721 12.10 8.80 29.13
CA GLU A 721 13.46 9.35 29.08
C GLU A 721 14.49 8.28 28.67
N THR A 722 15.72 8.71 28.38
CA THR A 722 16.81 7.79 28.02
C THR A 722 17.10 6.82 29.17
N GLY A 723 17.06 5.51 28.91
CA GLY A 723 17.33 4.47 29.91
C GLY A 723 16.14 4.09 30.81
N SER A 724 14.95 4.64 30.56
CA SER A 724 13.71 4.24 31.25
C SER A 724 13.41 2.77 31.02
N GLN A 725 13.07 2.04 32.09
CA GLN A 725 12.58 0.67 31.98
C GLN A 725 11.13 0.62 31.48
N PRO A 726 10.69 -0.52 30.91
CA PRO A 726 9.32 -0.69 30.46
C PRO A 726 8.32 -0.47 31.59
N GLY A 727 7.44 0.51 31.42
CA GLY A 727 6.31 0.76 32.34
C GLY A 727 5.12 -0.19 32.13
N TRP A 728 5.25 -1.15 31.20
CA TRP A 728 4.15 -2.02 30.79
C TRP A 728 3.90 -3.15 31.79
N ARG A 729 2.63 -3.33 32.18
CA ARG A 729 2.17 -4.60 32.74
C ARG A 729 1.89 -5.60 31.61
N ILE A 730 2.82 -6.52 31.44
CA ILE A 730 2.78 -7.55 30.40
C ILE A 730 1.86 -8.71 30.79
N THR A 731 0.94 -9.09 29.91
CA THR A 731 0.06 -10.25 30.06
C THR A 731 -0.05 -11.07 28.78
N ASP A 732 -0.49 -12.31 28.89
CA ASP A 732 -0.82 -13.21 27.78
C ASP A 732 -2.26 -13.00 27.26
N GLN A 733 -3.13 -12.39 28.06
CA GLN A 733 -4.49 -12.09 27.68
C GLN A 733 -4.57 -10.78 26.87
N PRO A 734 -5.31 -10.77 25.74
CA PRO A 734 -5.52 -9.55 24.98
C PRO A 734 -6.23 -8.49 25.83
N PRO A 735 -5.90 -7.20 25.64
CA PRO A 735 -6.60 -6.14 26.35
C PRO A 735 -8.09 -6.24 26.02
N HIS A 736 -8.93 -6.11 27.07
CA HIS A 736 -10.35 -5.91 26.85
C HIS A 736 -10.50 -4.56 26.16
N ILE A 737 -10.79 -4.56 24.86
CA ILE A 737 -11.28 -3.36 24.19
C ILE A 737 -12.65 -3.14 24.82
N ASP A 738 -12.70 -2.28 25.83
CA ASP A 738 -13.98 -1.87 26.38
C ASP A 738 -14.69 -1.10 25.27
N ARG A 739 -15.67 -1.77 24.64
CA ARG A 739 -16.52 -1.19 23.60
C ARG A 739 -17.35 -0.02 24.14
N ASP A 740 -17.26 0.20 25.45
CA ASP A 740 -17.98 1.16 26.24
C ASP A 740 -17.14 2.38 26.67
N ASP A 741 -15.87 2.52 26.24
CA ASP A 741 -15.00 3.70 26.51
C ASP A 741 -15.54 4.98 25.81
N GLU A 742 -15.70 6.09 26.54
CA GLU A 742 -16.31 7.36 26.07
C GLU A 742 -15.68 7.87 24.76
N SER A 743 -14.35 7.70 24.59
CA SER A 743 -13.67 8.13 23.37
C SER A 743 -13.95 7.24 22.14
N PHE A 744 -14.58 6.05 22.32
CA PHE A 744 -14.89 5.10 21.25
C PHE A 744 -16.13 5.52 20.49
N LEU A 745 -17.17 5.92 21.24
CA LEU A 745 -18.40 6.46 20.65
C LEU A 745 -18.11 7.78 19.93
N GLU A 746 -17.34 8.69 20.54
CA GLU A 746 -16.91 9.93 19.91
C GLU A 746 -16.12 9.72 18.60
N LYS A 747 -15.18 8.77 18.57
CA LYS A 747 -14.35 8.52 17.36
C LYS A 747 -15.14 7.78 16.27
N ARG A 748 -16.05 6.87 16.63
CA ARG A 748 -17.00 6.26 15.67
C ARG A 748 -17.95 7.31 15.10
N PHE A 749 -18.42 8.24 15.94
CA PHE A 749 -19.26 9.35 15.50
C PHE A 749 -18.54 10.19 14.44
N ARG A 750 -17.28 10.59 14.66
CA ARG A 750 -16.49 11.33 13.65
C ARG A 750 -16.39 10.59 12.32
N ARG A 751 -16.11 9.28 12.36
CA ARG A 751 -16.03 8.46 11.14
C ARG A 751 -17.38 8.36 10.42
N ALA A 752 -18.46 8.16 11.18
CA ALA A 752 -19.82 8.11 10.65
C ALA A 752 -20.24 9.47 10.06
N PHE A 753 -19.89 10.56 10.73
CA PHE A 753 -20.09 11.93 10.26
C PHE A 753 -19.37 12.19 8.92
N THR A 754 -18.08 11.85 8.80
CA THR A 754 -17.34 12.01 7.54
C THR A 754 -17.99 11.20 6.42
N ARG A 755 -18.35 9.94 6.68
CA ARG A 755 -19.06 9.10 5.70
C ARG A 755 -20.40 9.69 5.27
N MET A 756 -21.17 10.23 6.22
CA MET A 756 -22.45 10.88 5.95
C MET A 756 -22.26 12.08 5.02
N VAL A 757 -21.23 12.89 5.24
CA VAL A 757 -20.91 14.05 4.38
C VAL A 757 -20.52 13.61 2.98
N GLU A 758 -19.60 12.65 2.86
CA GLU A 758 -19.13 12.12 1.57
C GLU A 758 -20.27 11.48 0.77
N ALA A 759 -21.12 10.68 1.42
CA ALA A 759 -22.27 10.04 0.80
C ALA A 759 -23.32 11.05 0.29
N ALA A 760 -23.38 12.24 0.90
CA ALA A 760 -24.23 13.34 0.48
C ALA A 760 -23.55 14.27 -0.56
N GLY A 761 -22.37 13.88 -1.09
CA GLY A 761 -21.63 14.63 -2.11
C GLY A 761 -20.80 15.81 -1.56
N GLY A 762 -20.61 15.89 -0.24
CA GLY A 762 -19.77 16.89 0.41
C GLY A 762 -18.30 16.48 0.50
N VAL A 763 -17.42 17.45 0.79
CA VAL A 763 -15.98 17.24 0.98
C VAL A 763 -15.59 17.54 2.42
N CYS A 764 -14.79 16.66 3.04
CA CYS A 764 -14.25 16.87 4.37
C CYS A 764 -12.74 17.19 4.34
N HIS A 765 -12.34 18.20 5.11
CA HIS A 765 -10.96 18.52 5.42
C HIS A 765 -10.73 18.49 6.92
N GLU A 766 -9.71 17.79 7.37
CA GLU A 766 -9.44 17.63 8.80
C GLU A 766 -8.20 18.44 9.20
N GLN A 767 -8.32 19.18 10.31
CA GLN A 767 -7.23 19.95 10.89
C GLN A 767 -6.89 19.42 12.28
N VAL A 768 -5.65 19.00 12.48
CA VAL A 768 -5.16 18.47 13.77
C VAL A 768 -4.95 19.61 14.76
N THR A 769 -5.55 19.50 15.95
CA THR A 769 -5.34 20.46 17.05
C THR A 769 -5.04 19.74 18.37
N GLY A 770 -4.51 20.46 19.37
CA GLY A 770 -4.18 19.91 20.68
C GLY A 770 -5.39 19.44 21.52
N ARG A 771 -6.63 19.75 21.10
CA ARG A 771 -7.88 19.35 21.79
C ARG A 771 -8.68 18.28 21.04
N GLY A 772 -8.14 17.78 19.92
CA GLY A 772 -8.82 16.87 19.00
C GLY A 772 -8.86 17.44 17.57
N ASN A 773 -9.22 16.60 16.60
CA ASN A 773 -9.27 17.02 15.20
C ASN A 773 -10.55 17.82 14.93
N ILE A 774 -10.41 18.96 14.23
CA ILE A 774 -11.55 19.74 13.72
C ILE A 774 -11.84 19.26 12.31
N ILE A 775 -13.08 18.82 12.05
CA ILE A 775 -13.52 18.41 10.71
C ILE A 775 -14.25 19.57 10.06
N THR A 776 -13.77 20.04 8.92
CA THR A 776 -14.44 21.04 8.08
C THR A 776 -15.15 20.33 6.93
N ALA A 777 -16.47 20.39 6.89
CA ALA A 777 -17.31 19.78 5.87
C ALA A 777 -17.90 20.84 4.94
N GLY A 778 -17.73 20.67 3.63
CA GLY A 778 -18.23 21.58 2.60
C GLY A 778 -19.33 20.94 1.75
N PHE A 779 -20.43 21.68 1.53
CA PHE A 779 -21.54 21.34 0.63
C PHE A 779 -21.78 22.50 -0.35
N GLY A 780 -21.11 22.49 -1.50
CA GLY A 780 -21.14 23.63 -2.43
C GLY A 780 -20.71 24.94 -1.74
N PRO A 781 -21.57 25.97 -1.60
CA PRO A 781 -21.24 27.21 -0.90
C PRO A 781 -21.30 27.12 0.64
N LEU A 782 -21.86 26.06 1.21
CA LEU A 782 -22.03 25.90 2.66
C LEU A 782 -20.80 25.25 3.28
N THR A 783 -20.32 25.79 4.40
CA THR A 783 -19.19 25.23 5.16
C THR A 783 -19.57 25.05 6.61
N TRP A 784 -19.24 23.88 7.16
CA TRP A 784 -19.49 23.49 8.54
C TRP A 784 -18.18 23.02 9.20
N ARG A 785 -18.03 23.27 10.50
CA ARG A 785 -16.90 22.86 11.32
C ARG A 785 -17.42 22.08 12.51
N LEU A 786 -17.02 20.82 12.62
CA LEU A 786 -17.25 19.96 13.77
C LEU A 786 -16.06 20.12 14.72
N GLU A 787 -16.28 20.79 15.85
CA GLU A 787 -15.27 21.11 16.85
C GLU A 787 -15.44 20.21 18.09
N PRO A 788 -14.42 19.41 18.48
CA PRO A 788 -14.52 18.56 19.65
C PRO A 788 -14.30 19.33 20.95
N GLN A 789 -14.95 18.89 22.03
CA GLN A 789 -14.59 19.24 23.42
C GLN A 789 -14.60 20.77 23.69
N VAL A 790 -15.65 21.44 23.22
CA VAL A 790 -15.85 22.89 23.38
C VAL A 790 -16.72 23.14 24.61
N ASN A 791 -16.32 24.08 25.49
CA ASN A 791 -17.19 24.51 26.60
C ASN A 791 -18.32 25.40 26.07
N VAL A 792 -19.58 25.04 26.35
CA VAL A 792 -20.78 25.80 25.99
C VAL A 792 -21.64 25.98 27.24
N LEU A 793 -21.75 27.23 27.71
CA LEU A 793 -22.37 27.57 29.01
C LEU A 793 -21.77 26.72 30.15
N ASP A 794 -22.61 26.08 30.97
CA ASP A 794 -22.21 25.19 32.07
C ASP A 794 -22.04 23.72 31.64
N SER A 795 -21.92 23.47 30.33
CA SER A 795 -21.78 22.13 29.77
C SER A 795 -20.54 22.02 28.87
N ARG A 796 -19.99 20.81 28.77
CA ARG A 796 -18.90 20.48 27.86
C ARG A 796 -19.38 19.37 26.92
N PRO A 797 -20.04 19.71 25.82
CA PRO A 797 -20.42 18.73 24.81
C PRO A 797 -19.21 18.09 24.11
N ASP A 798 -19.44 16.89 23.59
CA ASP A 798 -18.43 16.12 22.87
C ASP A 798 -18.08 16.79 21.54
N PHE A 799 -19.09 17.32 20.85
CA PHE A 799 -18.90 18.10 19.63
C PHE A 799 -19.82 19.32 19.55
N VAL A 800 -19.36 20.36 18.87
CA VAL A 800 -20.17 21.50 18.44
C VAL A 800 -20.01 21.64 16.93
N LEU A 801 -21.14 21.62 16.22
CA LEU A 801 -21.19 21.84 14.79
C LEU A 801 -21.51 23.33 14.52
N ARG A 802 -20.56 24.05 13.93
CA ARG A 802 -20.64 25.50 13.64
C ARG A 802 -20.55 25.76 12.14
N GLY A 803 -21.23 26.77 11.61
CA GLY A 803 -21.04 27.13 10.20
C GLY A 803 -22.23 27.81 9.53
N GLY A 804 -22.67 27.26 8.40
CA GLY A 804 -23.69 27.83 7.52
C GLY A 804 -25.08 28.09 8.12
N GLY A 805 -25.29 27.84 9.42
CA GLY A 805 -26.53 28.04 10.18
C GLY A 805 -26.26 28.07 11.70
N PRO A 806 -27.31 27.94 12.54
CA PRO A 806 -27.17 27.96 14.00
C PRO A 806 -26.30 26.80 14.51
N ASP A 807 -25.54 27.07 15.58
CA ASP A 807 -24.68 26.09 16.25
C ASP A 807 -25.52 24.92 16.77
N LEU A 808 -25.10 23.69 16.46
CA LEU A 808 -25.72 22.47 16.97
C LEU A 808 -24.77 21.79 17.95
N VAL A 809 -25.24 21.59 19.18
CA VAL A 809 -24.48 20.93 20.24
C VAL A 809 -24.77 19.43 20.23
N ILE A 810 -23.73 18.60 20.20
CA ILE A 810 -23.83 17.15 20.01
C ILE A 810 -23.22 16.44 21.23
N PHE A 811 -24.01 15.58 21.85
CA PHE A 811 -23.59 14.67 22.92
C PHE A 811 -23.56 13.24 22.41
N THR A 812 -22.49 12.52 22.72
CA THR A 812 -22.31 11.10 22.46
C THR A 812 -22.34 10.35 23.79
N ASP A 813 -23.54 9.93 24.21
CA ASP A 813 -23.72 9.31 25.53
C ASP A 813 -23.51 7.80 25.48
N GLY A 814 -22.49 7.31 26.18
CA GLY A 814 -22.29 5.89 26.45
C GLY A 814 -23.17 5.39 27.62
N PHE A 815 -23.85 4.25 27.47
CA PHE A 815 -24.68 3.65 28.54
C PHE A 815 -23.89 3.47 29.85
N ALA A 816 -22.62 3.03 29.76
CA ALA A 816 -21.76 2.75 30.91
C ALA A 816 -21.51 3.95 31.83
N PHE A 817 -21.35 5.15 31.26
CA PHE A 817 -20.96 6.37 31.98
C PHE A 817 -22.14 7.24 32.42
N HIS A 818 -23.28 7.09 31.76
CA HIS A 818 -24.45 7.91 31.99
C HIS A 818 -25.58 7.17 32.72
N ALA A 819 -25.73 5.87 32.51
CA ALA A 819 -26.95 5.12 32.86
C ALA A 819 -26.72 3.81 33.64
N THR A 820 -25.53 3.59 34.21
CA THR A 820 -25.26 2.42 35.07
C THR A 820 -25.62 2.70 36.53
N ALA A 821 -25.76 1.63 37.34
CA ALA A 821 -26.02 1.77 38.77
C ALA A 821 -24.88 2.51 39.51
N ASP A 822 -23.64 2.32 39.07
CA ASP A 822 -22.45 2.93 39.66
C ASP A 822 -22.16 4.34 39.11
N ALA A 823 -22.64 4.66 37.91
CA ALA A 823 -22.53 5.97 37.27
C ALA A 823 -23.86 6.37 36.60
N ASN A 824 -24.83 6.79 37.42
CA ASN A 824 -26.11 7.33 36.94
C ASN A 824 -26.06 8.87 36.94
N ARG A 825 -25.77 9.44 35.78
CA ARG A 825 -25.70 10.89 35.55
C ARG A 825 -26.86 11.43 34.71
N LEU A 826 -27.82 10.57 34.33
CA LEU A 826 -28.97 10.93 33.48
C LEU A 826 -29.69 12.21 33.92
N ALA A 827 -29.89 12.41 35.23
CA ALA A 827 -30.55 13.59 35.75
C ALA A 827 -29.72 14.88 35.56
N ASP A 828 -28.40 14.79 35.78
CA ASP A 828 -27.47 15.90 35.60
C ASP A 828 -27.29 16.23 34.11
N ASP A 829 -27.16 15.22 33.25
CA ASP A 829 -27.06 15.40 31.80
C ASP A 829 -28.35 15.97 31.22
N ALA A 830 -29.51 15.53 31.69
CA ALA A 830 -30.79 16.11 31.32
C ALA A 830 -30.89 17.59 31.73
N ALA A 831 -30.44 17.96 32.94
CA ALA A 831 -30.43 19.33 33.40
C ALA A 831 -29.48 20.22 32.57
N LYS A 832 -28.28 19.74 32.26
CA LYS A 832 -27.31 20.44 31.39
C LYS A 832 -27.88 20.69 29.99
N ARG A 833 -28.51 19.67 29.39
CA ARG A 833 -29.15 19.80 28.06
C ARG A 833 -30.36 20.71 28.11
N GLN A 834 -31.13 20.67 29.18
CA GLN A 834 -32.26 21.57 29.38
C GLN A 834 -31.79 23.03 29.45
N GLY A 835 -30.70 23.31 30.19
CA GLY A 835 -30.10 24.64 30.23
C GLY A 835 -29.63 25.15 28.86
N LEU A 836 -29.06 24.27 28.02
CA LEU A 836 -28.72 24.62 26.63
C LEU A 836 -29.96 24.97 25.80
N ARG A 837 -31.04 24.18 25.91
CA ARG A 837 -32.31 24.41 25.19
C ARG A 837 -32.99 25.70 25.63
N GLU A 838 -33.01 26.00 26.93
CA GLU A 838 -33.55 27.25 27.50
C GLU A 838 -32.76 28.48 27.04
N ALA A 839 -31.46 28.32 26.78
CA ALA A 839 -30.62 29.33 26.15
C ALA A 839 -30.79 29.42 24.63
N GLY A 840 -31.74 28.68 24.03
CA GLY A 840 -32.00 28.67 22.59
C GLY A 840 -30.97 27.92 21.76
N THR A 841 -30.16 27.04 22.37
CA THR A 841 -29.16 26.23 21.67
C THR A 841 -29.71 24.83 21.37
N PRO A 842 -29.84 24.44 20.09
CA PRO A 842 -30.25 23.08 19.71
C PRO A 842 -29.28 22.01 20.21
N VAL A 843 -29.83 20.90 20.68
CA VAL A 843 -29.07 19.77 21.23
C VAL A 843 -29.45 18.48 20.52
N LEU A 844 -28.44 17.75 20.04
CA LEU A 844 -28.57 16.40 19.50
C LEU A 844 -27.82 15.41 20.39
N ALA A 845 -28.47 14.29 20.71
CA ALA A 845 -27.81 13.16 21.36
C ALA A 845 -27.64 12.03 20.34
N VAL A 846 -26.48 11.38 20.36
CA VAL A 846 -26.14 10.25 19.50
C VAL A 846 -25.69 9.10 20.39
N THR A 847 -26.37 7.97 20.28
CA THR A 847 -26.06 6.75 21.03
C THR A 847 -25.28 5.76 20.17
N MET A 848 -24.78 4.69 20.81
CA MET A 848 -24.11 3.60 20.09
C MET A 848 -25.04 2.91 19.07
N ASP A 849 -26.33 2.77 19.41
CA ASP A 849 -27.32 2.14 18.54
C ASP A 849 -27.59 2.98 17.30
N ASP A 850 -27.59 4.32 17.43
CA ASP A 850 -27.72 5.23 16.29
C ASP A 850 -26.57 5.07 15.29
N ILE A 851 -25.33 4.90 15.80
CA ILE A 851 -24.16 4.65 14.94
C ILE A 851 -24.23 3.27 14.31
N ASN A 852 -24.60 2.24 15.08
CA ASN A 852 -24.72 0.88 14.57
C ASN A 852 -25.77 0.81 13.45
N ALA A 853 -26.93 1.46 13.62
CA ALA A 853 -27.98 1.54 12.62
C ALA A 853 -27.51 2.28 11.35
N PHE A 854 -26.76 3.38 11.52
CA PHE A 854 -26.20 4.11 10.38
C PHE A 854 -25.18 3.28 9.58
N GLU A 855 -24.34 2.47 10.23
CA GLU A 855 -23.28 1.70 9.57
C GLU A 855 -23.75 0.41 8.89
N GLN A 856 -25.00 -0.01 9.08
CA GLN A 856 -25.58 -1.18 8.39
C GLN A 856 -25.79 -0.92 6.88
N PRO A 857 -25.57 -1.93 6.01
CA PRO A 857 -25.82 -1.84 4.58
C PRO A 857 -27.27 -1.42 4.26
N PRO A 858 -27.53 -0.63 3.21
CA PRO A 858 -28.89 -0.18 2.85
C PRO A 858 -29.90 -1.32 2.68
N ASP A 859 -29.46 -2.48 2.18
CA ASP A 859 -30.30 -3.66 1.94
C ASP A 859 -30.58 -4.48 3.23
N GLU A 860 -29.73 -4.32 4.27
CA GLU A 860 -29.88 -4.93 5.60
C GLU A 860 -30.45 -3.98 6.65
N ARG A 861 -30.61 -2.69 6.31
CA ARG A 861 -31.56 -1.79 6.99
C ARG A 861 -32.98 -2.27 6.66
N ALA A 862 -33.28 -3.51 7.06
CA ALA A 862 -34.62 -4.07 7.01
C ALA A 862 -35.56 -2.99 7.54
N THR A 863 -36.61 -2.70 6.79
CA THR A 863 -37.79 -1.92 7.17
C THR A 863 -37.85 -1.75 8.68
N ALA A 864 -37.15 -0.74 9.21
CA ALA A 864 -37.19 -0.48 10.63
C ALA A 864 -38.65 -0.12 10.84
N GLU A 865 -39.39 -0.94 11.60
CA GLU A 865 -40.71 -0.51 12.05
C GLU A 865 -40.50 0.90 12.58
N GLY A 866 -41.18 1.88 11.95
CA GLY A 866 -41.03 3.27 12.33
C GLY A 866 -41.20 3.39 13.85
N PRO A 867 -40.60 4.42 14.47
CA PRO A 867 -40.61 4.56 15.92
C PRO A 867 -42.00 4.24 16.47
N PHE A 868 -42.12 3.50 17.59
CA PHE A 868 -43.42 3.02 18.07
C PHE A 868 -44.46 4.15 18.23
N TRP A 869 -43.99 5.38 18.45
CA TRP A 869 -44.77 6.60 18.58
C TRP A 869 -45.20 7.25 17.25
N PHE A 870 -44.63 6.86 16.12
CA PHE A 870 -44.83 7.50 14.82
C PHE A 870 -46.05 6.92 14.08
N ASP A 871 -46.90 7.81 13.56
CA ASP A 871 -48.04 7.46 12.71
C ASP A 871 -48.05 8.37 11.46
N GLU A 872 -47.78 7.77 10.30
CA GLU A 872 -47.65 8.49 9.03
C GLU A 872 -48.93 9.24 8.65
N ARG A 873 -50.11 8.68 8.95
CA ARG A 873 -51.40 9.32 8.61
C ARG A 873 -51.63 10.56 9.46
N VAL A 874 -51.24 10.51 10.73
CA VAL A 874 -51.35 11.64 11.65
C VAL A 874 -50.39 12.75 11.22
N MET A 875 -49.14 12.41 10.89
CA MET A 875 -48.16 13.40 10.44
C MET A 875 -48.51 14.03 9.09
N ASP A 876 -49.06 13.25 8.16
CA ASP A 876 -49.55 13.75 6.88
C ASP A 876 -50.76 14.69 7.02
N GLY A 877 -51.59 14.48 8.04
CA GLY A 877 -52.66 15.42 8.40
C GLY A 877 -52.12 16.67 9.09
N ALA A 878 -51.22 16.48 10.05
CA ALA A 878 -50.65 17.56 10.86
C ALA A 878 -49.85 18.56 10.02
N LYS A 879 -49.05 18.11 9.05
CA LYS A 879 -48.22 18.98 8.20
C LYS A 879 -48.99 20.01 7.38
N ASN A 880 -50.31 19.81 7.22
CA ASN A 880 -51.21 20.72 6.50
C ASN A 880 -51.88 21.76 7.42
N LEU A 881 -51.65 21.68 8.73
CA LEU A 881 -52.15 22.66 9.70
C LEU A 881 -51.15 23.81 9.84
N PRO A 882 -51.60 25.08 9.85
CA PRO A 882 -50.71 26.25 9.91
C PRO A 882 -49.61 26.23 11.00
N PRO A 883 -49.86 25.77 12.26
CA PRO A 883 -48.81 25.75 13.29
C PRO A 883 -47.79 24.62 13.13
N PHE A 884 -47.98 23.68 12.20
CA PHE A 884 -47.20 22.44 12.07
C PHE A 884 -46.66 22.21 10.66
N THR A 885 -46.53 23.29 9.86
CA THR A 885 -46.05 23.17 8.48
C THR A 885 -44.54 22.92 8.46
N PHE A 886 -44.09 21.84 7.83
CA PHE A 886 -42.66 21.50 7.65
C PHE A 886 -42.41 20.88 6.25
N GLY A 887 -41.17 20.97 5.75
CA GLY A 887 -40.78 20.44 4.44
C GLY A 887 -40.86 18.91 4.31
N GLN A 888 -41.00 18.42 3.06
CA GLN A 888 -41.10 16.97 2.78
C GLN A 888 -39.87 16.15 3.25
N GLY A 889 -38.70 16.78 3.35
CA GLY A 889 -37.46 16.11 3.78
C GLY A 889 -37.34 15.90 5.29
N THR A 890 -38.11 16.65 6.10
CA THR A 890 -37.96 16.71 7.56
C THR A 890 -38.45 15.45 8.24
N GLN A 891 -39.61 14.92 7.81
CA GLN A 891 -40.15 13.67 8.30
C GLN A 891 -39.17 12.51 8.08
N GLN A 892 -38.61 12.39 6.87
CA GLN A 892 -37.62 11.36 6.57
C GLN A 892 -36.34 11.55 7.38
N ALA A 893 -35.88 12.80 7.57
CA ALA A 893 -34.69 13.10 8.38
C ALA A 893 -34.84 12.63 9.83
N VAL A 894 -36.03 12.76 10.43
CA VAL A 894 -36.31 12.27 11.79
C VAL A 894 -36.38 10.73 11.83
N LEU A 895 -36.98 10.11 10.82
CA LEU A 895 -37.07 8.64 10.72
C LEU A 895 -35.71 7.98 10.45
N ASP A 896 -34.81 8.67 9.74
CA ASP A 896 -33.43 8.28 9.49
C ASP A 896 -32.52 8.44 10.74
N GLY A 897 -33.07 8.90 11.87
CA GLY A 897 -32.36 9.07 13.14
C GLY A 897 -31.39 10.25 13.17
N PRO A 898 -30.45 10.28 14.14
CA PRO A 898 -29.57 11.44 14.36
C PRO A 898 -28.72 11.84 13.16
N PHE A 899 -28.26 10.88 12.34
CA PHE A 899 -27.50 11.16 11.12
C PHE A 899 -28.39 11.72 10.00
N GLY A 900 -29.67 11.35 9.94
CA GLY A 900 -30.66 11.98 9.06
C GLY A 900 -30.88 13.45 9.41
N ILE A 901 -31.06 13.73 10.71
CA ILE A 901 -31.19 15.08 11.26
C ILE A 901 -29.93 15.91 10.97
N LEU A 902 -28.73 15.38 11.24
CA LEU A 902 -27.46 16.07 10.94
C LEU A 902 -27.33 16.41 9.46
N ARG A 903 -27.62 15.46 8.58
CA ARG A 903 -27.60 15.70 7.13
C ARG A 903 -28.56 16.82 6.75
N HIS A 904 -29.81 16.75 7.21
CA HIS A 904 -30.82 17.78 6.94
C HIS A 904 -30.41 19.16 7.46
N TRP A 905 -29.89 19.22 8.69
CA TRP A 905 -29.35 20.42 9.34
C TRP A 905 -28.25 21.08 8.50
N MET A 906 -27.36 20.27 7.93
CA MET A 906 -26.21 20.76 7.17
C MET A 906 -26.55 21.20 5.75
N THR A 907 -27.54 20.57 5.11
CA THR A 907 -27.91 20.85 3.71
C THR A 907 -28.93 21.97 3.52
N ALA A 908 -29.74 22.27 4.55
CA ALA A 908 -30.76 23.32 4.51
C ALA A 908 -30.72 24.22 5.78
N PRO A 909 -29.60 24.91 6.05
CA PRO A 909 -29.47 25.74 7.24
C PRO A 909 -30.52 26.86 7.28
N GLY A 910 -31.21 27.00 8.42
CA GLY A 910 -32.26 27.99 8.65
C GLY A 910 -33.68 27.44 8.50
N GLU A 911 -33.97 26.71 7.41
CA GLU A 911 -35.25 25.99 7.24
C GLU A 911 -35.32 24.77 8.15
N ALA A 912 -34.21 24.03 8.28
CA ALA A 912 -34.15 22.80 9.07
C ALA A 912 -34.54 23.00 10.55
N GLN A 913 -34.18 24.11 11.18
CA GLN A 913 -34.55 24.38 12.58
C GLN A 913 -36.07 24.58 12.71
N ASN A 914 -36.64 25.47 11.90
CA ASN A 914 -38.07 25.76 11.94
C ASN A 914 -38.91 24.52 11.60
N ASP A 915 -38.46 23.75 10.60
CA ASP A 915 -39.12 22.52 10.19
C ASP A 915 -39.06 21.44 11.27
N LEU A 916 -37.93 21.26 11.94
CA LEU A 916 -37.79 20.31 13.05
C LEU A 916 -38.59 20.75 14.28
N GLU A 917 -38.69 22.06 14.57
CA GLU A 917 -39.54 22.61 15.63
C GLU A 917 -41.04 22.40 15.32
N ALA A 918 -41.45 22.65 14.08
CA ALA A 918 -42.82 22.42 13.62
C ALA A 918 -43.19 20.92 13.65
N PHE A 919 -42.28 20.05 13.19
CA PHE A 919 -42.42 18.60 13.30
C PHE A 919 -42.52 18.16 14.77
N GLY A 920 -41.62 18.66 15.63
CA GLY A 920 -41.60 18.34 17.06
C GLY A 920 -42.87 18.78 17.79
N SER A 921 -43.48 19.89 17.36
CA SER A 921 -44.77 20.37 17.87
C SER A 921 -45.94 19.49 17.42
N ALA A 922 -45.81 18.82 16.27
CA ALA A 922 -46.81 17.89 15.75
C ALA A 922 -46.66 16.46 16.27
N ALA A 923 -45.44 16.02 16.58
CA ALA A 923 -45.13 14.65 16.99
C ALA A 923 -46.00 14.10 18.15
N PRO A 924 -46.36 14.88 19.19
CA PRO A 924 -47.25 14.41 20.25
C PRO A 924 -48.62 13.94 19.74
N MET A 925 -49.11 14.44 18.60
CA MET A 925 -50.38 13.99 18.00
C MET A 925 -50.37 12.50 17.64
N CYS A 926 -49.21 11.95 17.29
CA CYS A 926 -49.07 10.53 16.97
C CYS A 926 -49.20 9.63 18.20
N LEU A 927 -48.94 10.16 19.40
CA LEU A 927 -49.13 9.43 20.66
C LEU A 927 -50.60 9.31 21.04
N PHE A 928 -51.45 10.26 20.64
CA PHE A 928 -52.89 10.25 20.96
C PHE A 928 -53.67 9.16 20.23
N THR A 929 -53.21 8.69 19.06
CA THR A 929 -53.89 7.63 18.31
C THR A 929 -53.51 6.23 18.79
N ARG A 930 -52.45 6.09 19.60
CA ARG A 930 -51.91 4.81 20.07
C ARG A 930 -51.92 4.62 21.60
N GLY A 931 -52.09 5.69 22.38
CA GLY A 931 -52.08 5.65 23.84
C GLY A 931 -53.45 5.33 24.46
N GLU A 932 -53.45 4.70 25.65
CA GLU A 932 -54.64 4.60 26.50
C GLU A 932 -54.82 5.92 27.27
N PRO A 933 -55.98 6.61 27.18
CA PRO A 933 -56.23 7.79 27.99
C PRO A 933 -56.29 7.44 29.48
N CYS A 934 -55.46 8.10 30.29
CA CYS A 934 -55.46 7.96 31.75
C CYS A 934 -56.09 9.21 32.39
N ALA A 935 -57.17 9.03 33.14
CA ALA A 935 -57.71 10.10 33.98
C ALA A 935 -56.78 10.33 35.17
N VAL A 936 -56.48 11.60 35.46
CA VAL A 936 -55.64 12.03 36.58
C VAL A 936 -56.40 13.08 37.35
N GLY A 937 -56.38 13.02 38.69
CA GLY A 937 -57.02 14.05 39.51
C GLY A 937 -56.32 15.41 39.36
N ASP A 938 -57.07 16.50 39.48
CA ASP A 938 -56.57 17.88 39.26
C ASP A 938 -55.36 18.24 40.16
N ASP A 939 -55.23 17.61 41.33
CA ASP A 939 -54.13 17.83 42.28
C ASP A 939 -52.93 16.86 42.09
N ALA A 940 -52.95 16.02 41.05
CA ALA A 940 -51.93 15.01 40.86
C ALA A 940 -50.62 15.62 40.35
N ALA A 941 -49.52 15.36 41.07
CA ALA A 941 -48.19 15.74 40.61
C ALA A 941 -47.83 14.93 39.35
N MET A 942 -47.92 15.56 38.17
CA MET A 942 -47.65 14.91 36.88
C MET A 942 -46.32 14.14 36.82
N PRO A 943 -45.20 14.59 37.41
CA PRO A 943 -43.96 13.79 37.45
C PRO A 943 -44.11 12.47 38.23
N ARG A 944 -44.91 12.47 39.30
CA ARG A 944 -45.20 11.27 40.09
C ARG A 944 -46.08 10.30 39.30
N VAL A 945 -47.11 10.82 38.63
CA VAL A 945 -48.03 10.04 37.78
C VAL A 945 -47.27 9.42 36.61
N ALA A 946 -46.43 10.20 35.93
CA ALA A 946 -45.58 9.71 34.86
C ALA A 946 -44.61 8.61 35.35
N ARG A 947 -44.00 8.79 36.54
CA ARG A 947 -43.14 7.77 37.15
C ARG A 947 -43.89 6.48 37.47
N GLU A 948 -45.08 6.59 38.07
CA GLU A 948 -45.94 5.44 38.39
C GLU A 948 -46.34 4.66 37.13
N LEU A 949 -46.71 5.36 36.05
CA LEU A 949 -47.03 4.74 34.75
C LEU A 949 -45.82 4.09 34.09
N LEU A 950 -44.64 4.71 34.15
CA LEU A 950 -43.40 4.19 33.54
C LEU A 950 -42.89 2.89 34.19
N VAL A 951 -43.18 2.66 35.47
CA VAL A 951 -42.79 1.42 36.18
C VAL A 951 -43.91 0.39 36.24
N GLY A 952 -45.01 0.61 35.52
CA GLY A 952 -46.17 -0.29 35.48
C GLY A 952 -47.01 -0.33 36.77
N ALA A 953 -46.89 0.70 37.63
CA ALA A 953 -47.72 0.81 38.83
C ALA A 953 -49.09 1.43 38.50
N GLN A 954 -50.16 0.93 39.14
CA GLN A 954 -51.48 1.57 39.07
C GLN A 954 -51.38 2.95 39.74
N SER A 955 -51.56 4.03 38.99
CA SER A 955 -51.65 5.36 39.58
C SER A 955 -52.90 5.43 40.45
N GLN A 956 -52.81 6.06 41.63
CA GLN A 956 -53.93 6.15 42.59
C GLN A 956 -55.13 7.02 42.11
N GLY A 957 -55.29 7.22 40.81
CA GLY A 957 -56.37 8.00 40.19
C GLY A 957 -57.00 7.41 38.94
N SER A 958 -56.62 6.21 38.47
CA SER A 958 -57.11 5.68 37.20
C SER A 958 -58.51 5.05 37.31
N PHE A 959 -59.54 5.71 36.77
CA PHE A 959 -60.80 5.07 36.37
C PHE A 959 -60.66 4.58 34.93
N ARG A 960 -60.81 3.28 34.66
CA ARG A 960 -60.94 2.73 33.28
C ARG A 960 -62.41 2.73 32.86
N TRP A 961 -62.73 3.24 31.67
CA TRP A 961 -64.04 3.06 31.05
C TRP A 961 -64.28 1.56 30.78
N ALA A 962 -65.53 1.11 30.99
CA ALA A 962 -65.91 -0.30 31.01
C ALA A 962 -65.80 -1.02 29.65
N ASP A 963 -65.53 -2.32 29.78
CA ASP A 963 -65.50 -3.44 28.83
C ASP A 963 -66.20 -3.26 27.45
N PRO A 964 -65.48 -3.43 26.32
CA PRO A 964 -66.05 -3.38 24.97
C PRO A 964 -66.97 -4.55 24.58
N ASP A 965 -67.10 -5.63 25.39
CA ASP A 965 -67.87 -6.83 25.01
C ASP A 965 -69.32 -6.88 25.54
N ALA A 966 -69.86 -5.81 26.12
CA ALA A 966 -71.27 -5.77 26.52
C ALA A 966 -72.20 -5.50 25.32
N ALA A 967 -73.05 -6.49 25.01
CA ALA A 967 -73.94 -6.59 23.85
C ALA A 967 -74.71 -5.31 23.44
N ARG A 968 -74.67 -5.00 22.13
CA ARG A 968 -75.42 -3.92 21.47
C ARG A 968 -76.95 -4.16 21.46
N PRO A 969 -77.80 -3.17 21.75
CA PRO A 969 -79.20 -3.16 21.34
C PRO A 969 -79.36 -2.66 19.88
N PRO A 970 -80.48 -2.97 19.20
CA PRO A 970 -80.63 -2.76 17.76
C PRO A 970 -80.93 -1.30 17.39
N ARG A 971 -80.54 -0.94 16.16
CA ARG A 971 -80.71 0.36 15.51
C ARG A 971 -82.17 0.77 15.34
N ASP A 972 -82.48 2.01 15.68
CA ASP A 972 -83.65 2.74 15.20
C ASP A 972 -83.22 3.66 14.04
N PRO A 973 -83.94 3.68 12.88
CA PRO A 973 -83.54 4.41 11.70
C PRO A 973 -84.40 5.66 11.55
N ASP A 974 -84.10 6.74 12.28
CA ASP A 974 -84.51 8.08 11.87
C ASP A 974 -83.54 9.11 12.44
N GLY A 975 -83.13 10.04 11.57
CA GLY A 975 -82.08 10.99 11.86
C GLY A 975 -82.44 12.03 12.91
N VAL A 976 -81.42 12.73 13.39
CA VAL A 976 -81.32 14.21 13.38
C VAL A 976 -79.94 14.59 13.91
N ARG A 977 -79.33 15.57 13.21
CA ARG A 977 -78.11 16.29 13.55
C ARG A 977 -78.14 16.85 14.98
N SER A 978 -77.00 16.87 15.68
CA SER A 978 -76.47 18.13 16.24
C SER A 978 -75.07 17.95 16.84
N GLN A 979 -74.24 18.93 16.47
CA GLN A 979 -72.93 19.38 16.95
C GLN A 979 -72.56 19.11 18.43
N GLY A 980 -71.25 18.99 18.66
CA GLY A 980 -70.57 19.05 19.95
C GLY A 980 -69.14 18.61 19.80
#